data_AF-A0AA43CH56-F1
#
_entry.id   AF-A0AA43CH56-F1
#
_cell.length_a   1.000
_cell.length_b   1.000
_cell.length_c   1.000
_cell.angle_alpha   90.00
_cell.angle_beta   90.00
_cell.angle_gamma   90.00
#
_symmetry.space_group_name_H-M   'P 1'
#
loop_
_entity.id
_entity.type
_entity.pdbx_description
1 polymer ?
#
loop_
_entity_poly.entity_id
_entity_poly.type
_entity_poly.pdbx_seq_one_letter_code
_entity_poly.pdbx_strand_id
1 'polypeptide(L)'
;MSRTLALVALCVLTLGLTSVAAAIPEAQQAGFSPARLFPDATFDPEIPTQESVIGFAHGARPLRHHELLTYLQQLADSSDRATIQEYARSHENRPMIVFVVSDEDVIADLETFRVAHEQRMDPRGRAGSEDSATLDGARAVAWLGYGIHGDELSSVDAAAAVAYRLVAGEDERSRRIREELVVLIDPAENPDGRDRYLALTAAFAHRTPNPDLDDLSHSTVWPWGRGNHYLFDLNRDWFSQVHPESTRTEWIARWNPQLMVDSHEMGANSSYLFSPPRHPFNPHLPNNNMKWADHFAADQARALDERGYGYFTREWNEEFFPGYGSSWAMYRGAVGILYEMSRTSGTHVKKRSGGTRSYPQAVEHQATSSLSNLTTLMDNRVEILADFVADRRAVIEQGKGGTIRGWVLPEGRHPERTRKLVDLLRRQGIEVQSNAAGGTVPGLVDGRTGGTVVPEAGTRLWWVGLDQPAGLLVRQLLDPHLPMDAAFFREEREHLERGKGTRLYETTGWSMPFNYGVDAYWTARAPQGSWNDDALPVDTGAFRDVNGAVVYVIDGTRDASRSALVDLLQRGIRTQMGEKPFRVGDVSYDRGAIVIPVEDNPDDLPDQLRQVAERWSTVIVGVDTFKAQAGPDLGGSHFRSLVEPRVAVLTGSPISPTSYGALWRLLDEDLALRFSGLDIGRFNSTDLDRYNVLVFPSSFGSYQAILGESGMDRLRRWIESGGTAIGIGNGATYLANESSGLTQTRLRSQALDKFPPVVLGIDAEDAQRAGGFRATGIRPPAPPKKPATGDSKKAAAPVAKVTRLSPYDVAPAIGAGAKPFTIGTPQGAAANPPVALGAWLKPYLADGKSAPSKEALAEADARLRRFAPRGVFLRIELDQQIWLNWGLGDSIPALINSRDTLVATQPVQVAARFAEVDQLHLGGLLWPEAAGRWAQTAYLTREGVGRGQVILFPNEPEFRGWTLGTRRLLVQAIVAGPGLGTRWSRPW
;
A
#
# COMPACT_ATOMS: atom_id res chain seq x y z
N MET A 1 -33.41 55.24 -59.89
CA MET A 1 -34.22 56.44 -60.17
C MET A 1 -35.06 56.74 -58.93
N SER A 2 -34.96 57.98 -58.44
CA SER A 2 -35.95 58.74 -57.67
C SER A 2 -36.74 58.10 -56.52
N ARG A 3 -36.55 58.75 -55.35
CA ARG A 3 -37.61 59.26 -54.44
C ARG A 3 -38.34 58.18 -53.61
N THR A 4 -38.67 58.36 -52.34
CA THR A 4 -39.02 59.58 -51.59
C THR A 4 -39.08 59.20 -50.10
N LEU A 5 -38.68 60.14 -49.22
CA LEU A 5 -39.21 60.52 -47.89
C LEU A 5 -39.91 59.46 -46.99
N ALA A 6 -39.95 59.54 -45.66
CA ALA A 6 -39.33 60.32 -44.58
C ALA A 6 -40.10 59.94 -43.29
N LEU A 7 -39.40 59.97 -42.15
CA LEU A 7 -39.86 60.29 -40.79
C LEU A 7 -40.91 59.43 -40.01
N VAL A 8 -40.41 58.91 -38.87
CA VAL A 8 -40.86 59.14 -37.47
C VAL A 8 -42.13 58.44 -36.91
N ALA A 9 -41.85 57.69 -35.83
CA ALA A 9 -42.60 57.43 -34.58
C ALA A 9 -43.85 56.51 -34.51
N LEU A 10 -43.73 55.62 -33.51
CA LEU A 10 -44.70 55.14 -32.52
C LEU A 10 -45.72 54.03 -32.86
N CYS A 11 -45.69 52.99 -32.00
CA CYS A 11 -46.74 51.99 -31.66
C CYS A 11 -47.21 51.02 -32.76
N VAL A 12 -47.62 49.77 -32.53
CA VAL A 12 -47.68 48.78 -31.43
C VAL A 12 -48.05 47.48 -32.17
N LEU A 13 -47.39 46.36 -31.90
CA LEU A 13 -48.09 45.06 -31.90
C LEU A 13 -47.32 44.05 -31.06
N THR A 14 -47.85 43.92 -29.86
CA THR A 14 -47.68 42.90 -28.84
C THR A 14 -47.70 41.48 -29.39
N LEU A 15 -46.60 40.76 -29.20
CA LEU A 15 -46.61 39.32 -28.95
C LEU A 15 -45.80 39.11 -27.68
N GLY A 16 -46.51 38.75 -26.61
CA GLY A 16 -45.96 38.56 -25.28
C GLY A 16 -44.90 37.47 -25.29
N LEU A 17 -43.65 37.88 -25.41
CA LEU A 17 -42.51 37.14 -24.88
C LEU A 17 -42.51 37.43 -23.38
N THR A 18 -43.27 36.64 -22.62
CA THR A 18 -42.87 36.35 -21.25
C THR A 18 -41.45 35.84 -21.35
N SER A 19 -40.49 36.70 -21.03
CA SER A 19 -39.13 36.30 -20.73
C SER A 19 -39.23 35.38 -19.52
N VAL A 20 -39.41 34.09 -19.79
CA VAL A 20 -38.87 33.05 -18.91
C VAL A 20 -37.36 33.22 -19.03
N ALA A 21 -36.84 34.24 -18.34
CA ALA A 21 -35.52 34.16 -17.80
C ALA A 21 -35.57 32.90 -16.95
N ALA A 22 -35.06 31.79 -17.50
CA ALA A 22 -34.79 30.62 -16.71
C ALA A 22 -33.82 31.09 -15.64
N ALA A 23 -34.37 31.40 -14.46
CA ALA A 23 -33.60 31.57 -13.25
C ALA A 23 -32.90 30.23 -13.02
N ILE A 24 -31.65 30.14 -13.46
CA ILE A 24 -30.76 29.05 -13.06
C ILE A 24 -30.56 29.27 -11.56
N PRO A 25 -31.07 28.39 -10.68
CA PRO A 25 -31.45 28.82 -9.34
C PRO A 25 -30.24 28.98 -8.42
N GLU A 26 -30.16 30.11 -7.71
CA GLU A 26 -29.42 30.24 -6.44
C GLU A 26 -29.80 29.12 -5.43
N ALA A 27 -30.94 28.45 -5.61
CA ALA A 27 -31.43 27.34 -4.79
C ALA A 27 -30.56 26.06 -4.81
N GLN A 28 -29.61 25.90 -5.74
CA GLN A 28 -28.77 24.67 -5.80
C GLN A 28 -27.57 24.68 -4.84
N GLN A 29 -27.26 25.81 -4.17
CA GLN A 29 -26.13 25.94 -3.24
C GLN A 29 -26.52 26.35 -1.81
N ALA A 30 -27.80 26.52 -1.50
CA ALA A 30 -28.25 27.04 -0.20
C ALA A 30 -28.00 26.11 1.01
N GLY A 31 -27.41 24.92 0.81
CA GLY A 31 -27.30 23.90 1.86
C GLY A 31 -28.67 23.32 2.26
N PHE A 32 -28.67 22.30 3.12
CA PHE A 32 -29.88 21.71 3.70
C PHE A 32 -29.96 22.00 5.20
N SER A 33 -31.15 22.34 5.68
CA SER A 33 -31.42 22.45 7.11
C SER A 33 -31.45 21.06 7.77
N PRO A 34 -31.25 20.97 9.10
CA PRO A 34 -31.34 19.70 9.81
C PRO A 34 -32.69 18.98 9.60
N ALA A 35 -33.80 19.73 9.60
CA ALA A 35 -35.14 19.19 9.34
C ALA A 35 -35.29 18.61 7.92
N ARG A 36 -34.52 19.06 6.94
CA ARG A 36 -34.49 18.46 5.60
C ARG A 36 -33.64 17.20 5.57
N LEU A 37 -32.46 17.22 6.20
CA LEU A 37 -31.56 16.06 6.25
C LEU A 37 -32.19 14.88 7.00
N PHE A 38 -32.95 15.19 8.06
CA PHE A 38 -33.58 14.25 8.96
C PHE A 38 -35.06 14.64 9.18
N PRO A 39 -35.96 14.31 8.24
CA PRO A 39 -37.35 14.75 8.28
C PRO A 39 -38.14 14.20 9.48
N ASP A 40 -37.74 13.05 10.01
CA ASP A 40 -38.42 12.37 11.13
C ASP A 40 -37.86 12.79 12.50
N ALA A 41 -36.96 13.76 12.52
CA ALA A 41 -36.26 14.21 13.72
C ALA A 41 -36.96 15.37 14.43
N THR A 42 -36.97 15.33 15.76
CA THR A 42 -37.15 16.53 16.59
C THR A 42 -35.80 16.90 17.20
N PHE A 43 -35.51 18.20 17.29
CA PHE A 43 -34.23 18.70 17.79
C PHE A 43 -34.43 19.62 18.99
N ASP A 44 -33.53 19.53 19.96
CA ASP A 44 -33.38 20.50 21.03
C ASP A 44 -32.94 21.85 20.44
N PRO A 45 -33.77 22.91 20.55
CA PRO A 45 -33.45 24.22 19.99
C PRO A 45 -32.29 24.94 20.69
N GLU A 46 -31.88 24.50 21.89
CA GLU A 46 -30.74 25.08 22.61
C GLU A 46 -29.40 24.58 22.04
N ILE A 47 -29.40 23.46 21.31
CA ILE A 47 -28.19 22.98 20.64
C ILE A 47 -27.97 23.77 19.34
N PRO A 48 -26.85 24.48 19.20
CA PRO A 48 -26.63 25.37 18.08
C PRO A 48 -26.45 24.60 16.77
N THR A 49 -27.05 25.13 15.70
CA THR A 49 -26.92 24.58 14.34
C THR A 49 -25.62 25.03 13.67
N GLN A 50 -25.14 24.30 12.67
CA GLN A 50 -23.97 24.69 11.88
C GLN A 50 -24.10 26.10 11.31
N GLU A 51 -25.29 26.47 10.82
CA GLU A 51 -25.55 27.80 10.26
C GLU A 51 -25.38 28.90 11.31
N SER A 52 -25.82 28.67 12.55
CA SER A 52 -25.67 29.64 13.64
C SER A 52 -24.22 29.82 14.11
N VAL A 53 -23.37 28.79 13.99
CA VAL A 53 -21.97 28.80 14.46
C VAL A 53 -21.00 29.22 13.36
N ILE A 54 -21.15 28.63 12.17
CA ILE A 54 -20.22 28.76 11.05
C ILE A 54 -20.72 29.75 9.99
N GLY A 55 -22.03 30.07 9.99
CA GLY A 55 -22.63 31.05 9.08
C GLY A 55 -23.20 30.49 7.77
N PHE A 56 -23.29 29.16 7.64
CA PHE A 56 -23.97 28.50 6.51
C PHE A 56 -24.50 27.10 6.85
N ALA A 57 -25.60 26.70 6.20
CA ALA A 57 -26.25 25.40 6.38
C ALA A 57 -25.41 24.22 5.85
N HIS A 58 -25.75 22.99 6.27
CA HIS A 58 -25.02 21.78 5.88
C HIS A 58 -24.95 21.60 4.37
N GLY A 59 -23.74 21.35 3.85
CA GLY A 59 -23.51 21.15 2.43
C GLY A 59 -23.68 22.39 1.54
N ALA A 60 -23.83 23.60 2.09
CA ALA A 60 -23.84 24.82 1.27
C ALA A 60 -22.49 25.02 0.55
N ARG A 61 -21.41 24.71 1.26
CA ARG A 61 -20.04 24.49 0.76
C ARG A 61 -19.31 23.52 1.70
N PRO A 62 -18.20 22.92 1.28
CA PRO A 62 -17.40 22.07 2.15
C PRO A 62 -16.88 22.83 3.37
N LEU A 63 -16.90 22.18 4.53
CA LEU A 63 -16.23 22.67 5.74
C LEU A 63 -14.71 22.60 5.58
N ARG A 64 -14.00 23.68 5.93
CA ARG A 64 -12.56 23.62 6.16
C ARG A 64 -12.28 22.87 7.46
N HIS A 65 -11.08 22.31 7.61
CA HIS A 65 -10.75 21.54 8.81
C HIS A 65 -10.99 22.31 10.12
N HIS A 66 -10.55 23.58 10.20
CA HIS A 66 -10.77 24.39 11.40
C HIS A 66 -12.25 24.74 11.66
N GLU A 67 -13.07 24.88 10.61
CA GLU A 67 -14.50 25.17 10.74
C GLU A 67 -15.24 23.94 11.29
N LEU A 68 -14.88 22.75 10.80
CA LEU A 68 -15.36 21.48 11.33
C LEU A 68 -15.07 21.35 12.82
N LEU A 69 -13.80 21.54 13.22
CA LEU A 69 -13.42 21.43 14.62
C LEU A 69 -14.10 22.48 15.51
N THR A 70 -14.23 23.72 15.01
CA THR A 70 -14.96 24.77 15.73
C THR A 70 -16.41 24.36 15.99
N TYR A 71 -17.07 23.79 14.97
CA TYR A 71 -18.46 23.36 15.12
C TYR A 71 -18.61 22.16 16.06
N LEU A 72 -17.76 21.14 15.94
CA LEU A 72 -17.81 19.98 16.83
C LEU A 72 -17.50 20.36 18.28
N GLN A 73 -16.56 21.29 18.50
CA GLN A 73 -16.30 21.82 19.84
C GLN A 73 -17.53 22.52 20.40
N GLN A 74 -18.20 23.35 19.60
CA GLN A 74 -19.43 24.00 20.04
C GLN A 74 -20.54 22.99 20.40
N LEU A 75 -20.66 21.87 19.68
CA LEU A 75 -21.62 20.82 20.02
C LEU A 75 -21.27 20.14 21.36
N ALA A 76 -19.99 19.82 21.59
CA ALA A 76 -19.54 19.25 22.87
C ALA A 76 -19.73 20.22 24.04
N ASP A 77 -19.46 21.51 23.84
CA ASP A 77 -19.62 22.53 24.88
C ASP A 77 -21.10 22.81 25.23
N SER A 78 -22.02 22.48 24.33
CA SER A 78 -23.46 22.75 24.49
C SER A 78 -24.25 21.56 25.03
N SER A 79 -23.63 20.40 25.26
CA SER A 79 -24.34 19.19 25.69
C SER A 79 -23.44 18.20 26.45
N ASP A 80 -23.95 17.67 27.55
CA ASP A 80 -23.29 16.60 28.32
C ASP A 80 -23.33 15.22 27.62
N ARG A 81 -23.90 15.15 26.41
CA ARG A 81 -24.04 13.92 25.60
C ARG A 81 -22.87 13.67 24.65
N ALA A 82 -21.88 14.57 24.60
CA ALA A 82 -20.74 14.42 23.72
C ALA A 82 -19.44 14.94 24.32
N THR A 83 -18.31 14.41 23.82
CA THR A 83 -16.98 14.91 24.15
C THR A 83 -16.02 14.72 22.98
N ILE A 84 -14.87 15.40 23.02
CA ILE A 84 -13.82 15.34 22.00
C ILE A 84 -12.55 14.74 22.60
N GLN A 85 -11.94 13.79 21.88
CA GLN A 85 -10.63 13.25 22.22
C GLN A 85 -9.67 13.40 21.05
N GLU A 86 -8.57 14.14 21.23
CA GLU A 86 -7.47 14.22 20.26
C GLU A 86 -6.62 12.94 20.34
N TYR A 87 -6.43 12.25 19.22
CA TYR A 87 -5.69 10.99 19.16
C TYR A 87 -4.33 11.10 18.46
N ALA A 88 -4.18 12.09 17.57
CA ALA A 88 -2.96 12.30 16.81
C ALA A 88 -2.89 13.72 16.26
N ARG A 89 -1.76 14.03 15.63
CA ARG A 89 -1.60 15.20 14.77
C ARG A 89 -1.03 14.79 13.43
N SER A 90 -1.48 15.44 12.36
CA SER A 90 -0.97 15.21 11.00
C SER A 90 0.47 15.72 10.84
N HIS A 91 1.09 15.46 9.67
CA HIS A 91 2.42 16.01 9.34
C HIS A 91 2.47 17.53 9.39
N GLU A 92 1.38 18.21 9.02
CA GLU A 92 1.27 19.67 9.13
C GLU A 92 0.75 20.14 10.50
N ASN A 93 0.83 19.27 11.52
CA ASN A 93 0.47 19.55 12.92
C ASN A 93 -1.01 19.96 13.10
N ARG A 94 -1.92 19.45 12.26
CA ARG A 94 -3.36 19.62 12.45
C ARG A 94 -3.87 18.58 13.45
N PRO A 95 -4.70 18.97 14.44
CA PRO A 95 -5.25 18.03 15.42
C PRO A 95 -6.22 17.06 14.75
N MET A 96 -6.12 15.78 15.12
CA MET A 96 -6.98 14.71 14.65
C MET A 96 -7.74 14.17 15.85
N ILE A 97 -9.07 14.16 15.75
CA ILE A 97 -9.96 13.95 16.89
C ILE A 97 -10.97 12.85 16.60
N VAL A 98 -11.49 12.27 17.68
CA VAL A 98 -12.74 11.54 17.67
C VAL A 98 -13.77 12.32 18.47
N PHE A 99 -14.94 12.53 17.86
CA PHE A 99 -16.12 13.08 18.53
C PHE A 99 -16.96 11.91 19.05
N VAL A 100 -17.05 11.79 20.38
CA VAL A 100 -17.71 10.67 21.06
C VAL A 100 -19.10 11.11 21.48
N VAL A 101 -20.12 10.31 21.17
CA VAL A 101 -21.52 10.55 21.54
C VAL A 101 -22.12 9.33 22.21
N SER A 102 -22.76 9.55 23.35
CA SER A 102 -23.55 8.54 24.08
C SER A 102 -24.52 9.27 25.02
N ASP A 103 -25.11 8.59 26.00
CA ASP A 103 -25.81 9.27 27.08
C ASP A 103 -24.85 9.95 28.07
N GLU A 104 -25.42 10.80 28.92
CA GLU A 104 -24.68 11.70 29.81
C GLU A 104 -23.82 10.93 30.82
N ASP A 105 -24.35 9.83 31.37
CA ASP A 105 -23.64 9.00 32.34
C ASP A 105 -22.39 8.32 31.74
N VAL A 106 -22.47 7.82 30.50
CA VAL A 106 -21.30 7.22 29.83
C VAL A 106 -20.28 8.28 29.45
N ILE A 107 -20.71 9.45 28.99
CA ILE A 107 -19.78 10.54 28.61
C ILE A 107 -19.05 11.09 29.85
N ALA A 108 -19.73 11.17 30.99
CA ALA A 108 -19.12 11.60 32.25
C ALA A 108 -18.01 10.66 32.77
N ASP A 109 -18.06 9.36 32.46
CA ASP A 109 -17.06 8.36 32.87
C ASP A 109 -16.64 7.42 31.73
N LEU A 110 -16.21 8.04 30.63
CA LEU A 110 -15.96 7.36 29.36
C LEU A 110 -14.84 6.31 29.43
N GLU A 111 -13.77 6.55 30.20
CA GLU A 111 -12.65 5.61 30.31
C GLU A 111 -13.04 4.36 31.11
N THR A 112 -13.86 4.51 32.17
CA THR A 112 -14.39 3.36 32.92
C THR A 112 -15.28 2.50 32.03
N PHE A 113 -16.15 3.11 31.22
CA PHE A 113 -16.91 2.39 30.21
C PHE A 113 -15.99 1.63 29.25
N ARG A 114 -14.97 2.32 28.69
CA ARG A 114 -14.05 1.74 27.70
C ARG A 114 -13.33 0.51 28.25
N VAL A 115 -12.77 0.59 29.46
CA VAL A 115 -12.07 -0.53 30.13
C VAL A 115 -13.03 -1.69 30.38
N ALA A 116 -14.25 -1.43 30.85
CA ALA A 116 -15.24 -2.48 31.06
C ALA A 116 -15.68 -3.13 29.74
N HIS A 117 -15.86 -2.35 28.68
CA HIS A 117 -16.18 -2.85 27.34
C HIS A 117 -15.07 -3.74 26.79
N GLU A 118 -13.80 -3.31 26.88
CA GLU A 118 -12.65 -4.10 26.47
C GLU A 118 -12.61 -5.47 27.18
N GLN A 119 -12.85 -5.52 28.49
CA GLN A 119 -12.92 -6.76 29.26
C GLN A 119 -14.08 -7.66 28.82
N ARG A 120 -15.27 -7.10 28.54
CA ARG A 120 -16.41 -7.87 28.03
C ARG A 120 -16.12 -8.46 26.65
N MET A 121 -15.35 -7.73 25.82
CA MET A 121 -15.00 -8.15 24.47
C MET A 121 -13.85 -9.17 24.41
N ASP A 122 -13.21 -9.48 25.54
CA ASP A 122 -12.23 -10.57 25.67
C ASP A 122 -12.88 -11.81 26.32
N PRO A 123 -13.04 -12.94 25.61
CA PRO A 123 -13.61 -14.17 26.19
C PRO A 123 -12.60 -15.00 26.99
N ARG A 124 -11.33 -14.61 27.07
CA ARG A 124 -10.32 -15.37 27.83
C ARG A 124 -10.64 -15.37 29.32
N GLY A 125 -10.29 -16.48 29.99
CA GLY A 125 -10.49 -16.64 31.44
C GLY A 125 -11.93 -16.95 31.89
N ARG A 126 -12.91 -17.00 30.98
CA ARG A 126 -14.33 -17.29 31.29
C ARG A 126 -14.95 -18.35 30.38
N ALA A 127 -15.90 -19.14 30.90
CA ALA A 127 -16.59 -20.17 30.12
C ALA A 127 -17.62 -19.55 29.16
N GLY A 128 -17.87 -20.20 28.01
CA GLY A 128 -18.84 -19.68 27.02
C GLY A 128 -20.28 -19.56 27.56
N SER A 129 -20.65 -20.39 28.55
CA SER A 129 -21.94 -20.28 29.24
C SER A 129 -22.12 -18.97 30.02
N GLU A 130 -21.04 -18.25 30.31
CA GLU A 130 -21.06 -16.98 31.04
C GLU A 130 -21.18 -15.75 30.11
N ASP A 131 -21.07 -15.94 28.79
CA ASP A 131 -21.06 -14.84 27.81
C ASP A 131 -22.38 -14.05 27.85
N SER A 132 -23.52 -14.72 27.93
CA SER A 132 -24.84 -14.06 27.99
C SER A 132 -25.01 -13.17 29.23
N ALA A 133 -24.51 -13.59 30.40
CA ALA A 133 -24.61 -12.80 31.62
C ALA A 133 -23.62 -11.61 31.60
N THR A 134 -22.45 -11.79 30.96
CA THR A 134 -21.44 -10.74 30.83
C THR A 134 -21.89 -9.62 29.89
N LEU A 135 -22.68 -9.96 28.88
CA LEU A 135 -23.18 -9.04 27.85
C LEU A 135 -24.57 -8.46 28.16
N ASP A 136 -25.21 -8.89 29.25
CA ASP A 136 -26.54 -8.37 29.62
C ASP A 136 -26.48 -6.86 29.87
N GLY A 137 -27.36 -6.12 29.20
CA GLY A 137 -27.37 -4.65 29.22
C GLY A 137 -26.12 -3.97 28.63
N ALA A 138 -25.20 -4.70 27.99
CA ALA A 138 -24.00 -4.11 27.41
C ALA A 138 -24.34 -3.26 26.18
N ARG A 139 -23.59 -2.15 26.03
CA ARG A 139 -23.66 -1.28 24.85
C ARG A 139 -22.73 -1.75 23.76
N ALA A 140 -23.10 -1.50 22.51
CA ALA A 140 -22.22 -1.72 21.37
C ALA A 140 -21.47 -0.43 21.00
N VAL A 141 -20.29 -0.58 20.41
CA VAL A 141 -19.45 0.54 19.99
C VAL A 141 -19.44 0.64 18.47
N ALA A 142 -19.70 1.84 17.94
CA ALA A 142 -19.62 2.15 16.51
C ALA A 142 -18.49 3.14 16.24
N TRP A 143 -17.66 2.86 15.24
CA TRP A 143 -16.67 3.81 14.70
C TRP A 143 -17.08 4.25 13.29
N LEU A 144 -17.19 5.55 13.09
CA LEU A 144 -17.55 6.16 11.81
C LEU A 144 -16.38 7.02 11.31
N GLY A 145 -15.63 6.53 10.32
CA GLY A 145 -14.50 7.23 9.70
C GLY A 145 -14.89 8.00 8.44
N TYR A 146 -14.45 9.25 8.33
CA TYR A 146 -14.77 10.15 7.22
C TYR A 146 -13.54 10.88 6.68
N GLY A 147 -13.41 10.93 5.35
CA GLY A 147 -12.47 11.84 4.68
C GLY A 147 -11.01 11.39 4.74
N ILE A 148 -10.74 10.09 4.64
CA ILE A 148 -9.37 9.53 4.52
C ILE A 148 -8.69 9.92 3.20
N HIS A 149 -9.48 10.16 2.16
CA HIS A 149 -9.03 10.85 0.96
C HIS A 149 -9.48 12.31 1.01
N GLY A 150 -8.52 13.23 0.96
CA GLY A 150 -8.80 14.65 1.14
C GLY A 150 -9.67 15.28 0.04
N ASP A 151 -9.79 14.63 -1.11
CA ASP A 151 -10.61 15.07 -2.24
C ASP A 151 -12.05 14.52 -2.26
N GLU A 152 -12.44 13.73 -1.25
CA GLU A 152 -13.77 13.12 -1.13
C GLU A 152 -14.62 13.92 -0.11
N LEU A 153 -15.11 15.07 -0.55
CA LEU A 153 -15.47 16.19 0.34
C LEU A 153 -16.73 16.03 1.19
N SER A 154 -17.75 15.30 0.74
CA SER A 154 -19.08 15.21 1.37
C SER A 154 -19.12 14.36 2.63
N SER A 155 -18.16 13.45 2.79
CA SER A 155 -18.03 12.58 3.96
C SER A 155 -17.88 13.40 5.24
N VAL A 156 -16.96 14.37 5.26
CA VAL A 156 -16.69 15.27 6.40
C VAL A 156 -17.90 16.11 6.80
N ASP A 157 -18.60 16.68 5.82
CA ASP A 157 -19.79 17.47 6.06
C ASP A 157 -20.96 16.59 6.54
N ALA A 158 -21.01 15.32 6.12
CA ALA A 158 -21.94 14.32 6.66
C ALA A 158 -21.60 13.95 8.11
N ALA A 159 -20.32 13.86 8.48
CA ALA A 159 -19.88 13.64 9.86
C ALA A 159 -20.43 14.74 10.79
N ALA A 160 -20.32 16.02 10.37
CA ALA A 160 -20.87 17.16 11.11
C ALA A 160 -22.41 17.10 11.24
N ALA A 161 -23.11 16.69 10.18
CA ALA A 161 -24.56 16.53 10.21
C ALA A 161 -25.01 15.37 11.11
N VAL A 162 -24.30 14.24 11.09
CA VAL A 162 -24.55 13.09 11.96
C VAL A 162 -24.25 13.44 13.42
N ALA A 163 -23.14 14.12 13.71
CA ALA A 163 -22.82 14.60 15.05
C ALA A 163 -23.97 15.47 15.63
N TYR A 164 -24.43 16.46 14.87
CA TYR A 164 -25.59 17.28 15.27
C TYR A 164 -26.84 16.42 15.49
N ARG A 165 -27.13 15.48 14.59
CA ARG A 165 -28.29 14.57 14.69
C ARG A 165 -28.31 13.78 15.99
N LEU A 166 -27.15 13.30 16.44
CA LEU A 166 -27.01 12.48 17.63
C LEU A 166 -27.02 13.32 18.91
N VAL A 167 -26.48 14.54 18.91
CA VAL A 167 -26.46 15.41 20.10
C VAL A 167 -27.80 16.11 20.32
N ALA A 168 -28.32 16.78 19.28
CA ALA A 168 -29.53 17.59 19.37
C ALA A 168 -30.83 16.76 19.27
N GLY A 169 -30.78 15.52 18.80
CA GLY A 169 -31.98 14.73 18.53
C GLY A 169 -32.74 14.32 19.81
N GLU A 170 -34.04 14.60 19.83
CA GLU A 170 -34.98 14.30 20.93
C GLU A 170 -36.06 13.28 20.56
N ASP A 171 -36.07 12.77 19.35
CA ASP A 171 -36.93 11.64 18.98
C ASP A 171 -36.39 10.32 19.55
N GLU A 172 -37.28 9.31 19.53
CA GLU A 172 -37.00 7.98 20.07
C GLU A 172 -35.73 7.34 19.46
N ARG A 173 -35.51 7.51 18.15
CA ARG A 173 -34.35 6.92 17.47
C ARG A 173 -33.04 7.51 17.99
N SER A 174 -32.95 8.83 18.12
CA SER A 174 -31.75 9.48 18.68
C SER A 174 -31.52 9.12 20.15
N ARG A 175 -32.57 9.06 20.98
CA ARG A 175 -32.44 8.65 22.39
C ARG A 175 -31.96 7.20 22.51
N ARG A 176 -32.61 6.26 21.82
CA ARG A 176 -32.22 4.84 21.85
C ARG A 176 -30.80 4.63 21.33
N ILE A 177 -30.36 5.36 20.29
CA ILE A 177 -28.96 5.30 19.83
C ILE A 177 -28.01 5.68 20.98
N ARG A 178 -28.28 6.77 21.71
CA ARG A 178 -27.43 7.19 22.83
C ARG A 178 -27.48 6.23 24.02
N GLU A 179 -28.64 5.66 24.32
CA GLU A 179 -28.84 4.73 25.44
C GLU A 179 -28.23 3.35 25.20
N GLU A 180 -28.06 2.94 23.94
CA GLU A 180 -27.65 1.58 23.59
C GLU A 180 -26.25 1.51 22.97
N LEU A 181 -25.72 2.64 22.48
CA LEU A 181 -24.46 2.72 21.76
C LEU A 181 -23.49 3.76 22.35
N VAL A 182 -22.20 3.53 22.12
CA VAL A 182 -21.17 4.58 22.13
C VAL A 182 -20.72 4.79 20.69
N VAL A 183 -20.95 5.99 20.16
CA VAL A 183 -20.65 6.35 18.77
C VAL A 183 -19.40 7.21 18.72
N LEU A 184 -18.36 6.74 18.03
CA LEU A 184 -17.10 7.42 17.80
C LEU A 184 -17.06 7.91 16.35
N ILE A 185 -17.03 9.22 16.15
CA ILE A 185 -16.95 9.85 14.83
C ILE A 185 -15.53 10.38 14.64
N ASP A 186 -14.78 9.81 13.70
CA ASP A 186 -13.52 10.40 13.20
C ASP A 186 -13.85 11.24 11.96
N PRO A 187 -13.99 12.57 12.11
CA PRO A 187 -14.71 13.37 11.14
C PRO A 187 -13.84 13.84 9.96
N ALA A 188 -12.52 13.68 10.05
CA ALA A 188 -11.57 14.11 9.01
C ALA A 188 -10.25 13.35 9.13
N GLU A 189 -10.19 12.17 8.53
CA GLU A 189 -9.06 11.26 8.63
C GLU A 189 -7.79 11.78 7.91
N ASN A 190 -7.94 12.64 6.89
CA ASN A 190 -6.83 13.26 6.16
C ASN A 190 -6.98 14.79 6.05
N PRO A 191 -6.68 15.53 7.14
CA PRO A 191 -6.91 16.97 7.17
C PRO A 191 -5.95 17.74 6.23
N ASP A 192 -4.73 17.26 6.03
CA ASP A 192 -3.71 17.90 5.18
C ASP A 192 -4.09 17.81 3.70
N GLY A 193 -4.45 16.62 3.24
CA GLY A 193 -4.94 16.40 1.87
C GLY A 193 -6.21 17.21 1.58
N ARG A 194 -7.12 17.28 2.56
CA ARG A 194 -8.39 18.03 2.43
C ARG A 194 -8.14 19.53 2.26
N ASP A 195 -7.37 20.15 3.15
CA ASP A 195 -7.11 21.58 3.07
C ASP A 195 -6.37 21.94 1.77
N ARG A 196 -5.44 21.10 1.30
CA ARG A 196 -4.83 21.25 -0.02
C ARG A 196 -5.87 21.21 -1.15
N TYR A 197 -6.78 20.23 -1.13
CA TYR A 197 -7.82 20.12 -2.15
C TYR A 197 -8.72 21.36 -2.18
N LEU A 198 -9.18 21.80 -1.01
CA LEU A 198 -10.05 22.98 -0.87
C LEU A 198 -9.34 24.25 -1.33
N ALA A 199 -8.04 24.39 -1.07
CA ALA A 199 -7.26 25.51 -1.59
C ALA A 199 -7.19 25.51 -3.13
N LEU A 200 -6.99 24.33 -3.74
CA LEU A 200 -6.94 24.17 -5.19
C LEU A 200 -8.30 24.44 -5.84
N THR A 201 -9.38 23.84 -5.33
CA THR A 201 -10.73 24.06 -5.89
C THR A 201 -11.16 25.52 -5.74
N ALA A 202 -10.84 26.17 -4.61
CA ALA A 202 -11.09 27.60 -4.42
C ALA A 202 -10.30 28.48 -5.40
N ALA A 203 -9.06 28.13 -5.72
CA ALA A 203 -8.23 28.88 -6.67
C ALA A 203 -8.77 28.81 -8.12
N PHE A 204 -9.47 27.73 -8.47
CA PHE A 204 -10.12 27.56 -9.78
C PHE A 204 -11.62 27.85 -9.78
N ALA A 205 -12.19 28.24 -8.63
CA ALA A 205 -13.62 28.46 -8.49
C ALA A 205 -14.10 29.67 -9.31
N HIS A 206 -15.23 29.49 -9.98
CA HIS A 206 -15.93 30.56 -10.67
C HIS A 206 -16.90 31.26 -9.73
N ARG A 207 -17.20 32.55 -10.00
CA ARG A 207 -18.28 33.26 -9.31
C ARG A 207 -19.63 32.54 -9.47
N THR A 208 -19.90 32.03 -10.66
CA THR A 208 -21.05 31.17 -10.95
C THR A 208 -20.53 29.75 -11.08
N PRO A 209 -20.91 28.81 -10.19
CA PRO A 209 -20.35 27.47 -10.19
C PRO A 209 -20.62 26.76 -11.53
N ASN A 210 -19.58 26.14 -12.09
CA ASN A 210 -19.66 25.40 -13.34
C ASN A 210 -19.98 23.92 -13.04
N PRO A 211 -21.08 23.34 -13.57
CA PRO A 211 -21.41 21.94 -13.34
C PRO A 211 -20.62 20.94 -14.21
N ASP A 212 -19.78 21.43 -15.12
CA ASP A 212 -18.97 20.59 -15.99
C ASP A 212 -17.85 19.88 -15.20
N LEU A 213 -17.84 18.56 -15.24
CA LEU A 213 -16.86 17.72 -14.52
C LEU A 213 -15.43 17.92 -15.01
N ASP A 214 -15.25 18.37 -16.25
CA ASP A 214 -13.93 18.60 -16.84
C ASP A 214 -13.34 19.97 -16.42
N ASP A 215 -14.11 20.83 -15.75
CA ASP A 215 -13.65 22.10 -15.22
C ASP A 215 -12.60 21.90 -14.10
N LEU A 216 -11.63 22.82 -14.00
CA LEU A 216 -10.55 22.72 -13.00
C LEU A 216 -11.04 22.85 -11.56
N SER A 217 -12.22 23.44 -11.33
CA SER A 217 -12.86 23.44 -10.01
C SER A 217 -13.34 22.05 -9.56
N HIS A 218 -13.42 21.08 -10.48
CA HIS A 218 -13.72 19.66 -10.19
C HIS A 218 -12.50 18.75 -10.32
N SER A 219 -11.63 18.98 -11.31
CA SER A 219 -10.48 18.09 -11.57
C SER A 219 -9.19 18.50 -10.84
N THR A 220 -8.98 19.79 -10.56
CA THR A 220 -7.76 20.37 -9.96
C THR A 220 -6.46 20.00 -10.71
N VAL A 221 -5.30 20.38 -10.16
CA VAL A 221 -3.98 20.09 -10.74
C VAL A 221 -3.17 19.21 -9.82
N TRP A 222 -2.13 18.57 -10.36
CA TRP A 222 -1.16 17.78 -9.59
C TRP A 222 -0.63 18.59 -8.38
N PRO A 223 -0.52 18.01 -7.17
CA PRO A 223 -0.77 16.60 -6.82
C PRO A 223 -2.21 16.29 -6.33
N TRP A 224 -3.17 17.21 -6.54
CA TRP A 224 -4.55 17.18 -6.03
C TRP A 224 -4.67 16.80 -4.54
N GLY A 225 -5.88 16.44 -4.09
CA GLY A 225 -6.24 16.35 -2.68
C GLY A 225 -6.13 14.97 -2.01
N ARG A 226 -5.98 13.91 -2.80
CA ARG A 226 -6.24 12.54 -2.32
C ARG A 226 -5.35 12.11 -1.17
N GLY A 227 -4.04 12.23 -1.36
CA GLY A 227 -3.05 11.77 -0.38
C GLY A 227 -2.84 12.74 0.76
N ASN A 228 -2.09 12.32 1.79
CA ASN A 228 -1.67 13.20 2.88
C ASN A 228 -0.57 14.20 2.44
N HIS A 229 0.12 14.82 3.41
CA HIS A 229 1.24 15.73 3.16
C HIS A 229 2.26 15.15 2.16
N TYR A 230 2.74 13.92 2.44
CA TYR A 230 3.69 13.18 1.61
C TYR A 230 3.06 12.50 0.39
N LEU A 231 1.79 12.78 0.06
CA LEU A 231 1.05 12.24 -1.11
C LEU A 231 0.74 10.74 -1.03
N PHE A 232 0.73 10.15 0.16
CA PHE A 232 0.36 8.75 0.34
C PHE A 232 -1.15 8.61 0.42
N ASP A 233 -1.65 7.56 -0.22
CA ASP A 233 -3.03 7.11 -0.04
C ASP A 233 -3.15 6.45 1.34
N LEU A 234 -3.80 7.14 2.28
CA LEU A 234 -3.96 6.67 3.66
C LEU A 234 -4.91 5.46 3.74
N ASN A 235 -5.82 5.26 2.78
CA ASN A 235 -6.62 4.05 2.68
C ASN A 235 -5.84 2.88 2.07
N ARG A 236 -4.52 2.87 2.27
CA ARG A 236 -3.59 1.74 2.07
C ARG A 236 -2.61 1.60 3.24
N ASP A 237 -2.72 2.44 4.27
CA ASP A 237 -1.78 2.52 5.39
C ASP A 237 -2.34 1.97 6.73
N TRP A 238 -3.56 1.41 6.72
CA TRP A 238 -4.21 0.83 7.91
C TRP A 238 -3.36 -0.27 8.59
N PHE A 239 -2.80 -1.17 7.80
CA PHE A 239 -2.02 -2.29 8.32
C PHE A 239 -0.51 -1.97 8.45
N SER A 240 0.00 -0.99 7.69
CA SER A 240 1.43 -0.63 7.66
C SER A 240 1.81 0.52 8.60
N GLN A 241 0.86 1.40 8.94
CA GLN A 241 1.00 2.54 9.86
C GLN A 241 2.31 3.33 9.65
N VAL A 242 2.61 3.67 8.40
CA VAL A 242 3.78 4.48 8.01
C VAL A 242 3.62 5.93 8.47
N HIS A 243 2.37 6.42 8.54
CA HIS A 243 2.06 7.81 8.81
C HIS A 243 1.39 8.02 10.18
N PRO A 244 1.57 9.20 10.82
CA PRO A 244 0.94 9.55 12.09
C PRO A 244 -0.58 9.58 12.00
N GLU A 245 -1.15 9.91 10.83
CA GLU A 245 -2.58 9.81 10.61
C GLU A 245 -3.11 8.38 10.87
N SER A 246 -2.30 7.34 10.70
CA SER A 246 -2.70 5.95 10.91
C SER A 246 -2.74 5.52 12.39
N THR A 247 -2.36 6.38 13.34
CA THR A 247 -2.53 6.15 14.80
C THR A 247 -4.00 5.87 15.18
N ARG A 248 -4.96 6.26 14.34
CA ARG A 248 -6.38 5.87 14.44
C ARG A 248 -6.58 4.37 14.72
N THR A 249 -5.74 3.53 14.14
CA THR A 249 -5.86 2.07 14.23
C THR A 249 -5.58 1.54 15.64
N GLU A 250 -4.64 2.16 16.36
CA GLU A 250 -4.38 1.87 17.77
C GLU A 250 -5.60 2.25 18.62
N TRP A 251 -6.21 3.41 18.35
CA TRP A 251 -7.41 3.86 19.04
C TRP A 251 -8.61 2.96 18.77
N ILE A 252 -8.86 2.62 17.51
CA ILE A 252 -9.92 1.67 17.14
C ILE A 252 -9.70 0.31 17.83
N ALA A 253 -8.46 -0.17 17.90
CA ALA A 253 -8.13 -1.41 18.59
C ALA A 253 -8.44 -1.35 20.10
N ARG A 254 -8.26 -0.20 20.76
CA ARG A 254 -8.60 0.02 22.18
C ARG A 254 -10.10 0.07 22.45
N TRP A 255 -10.89 0.47 21.46
CA TRP A 255 -12.36 0.60 21.57
C TRP A 255 -13.11 -0.68 21.19
N ASN A 256 -12.48 -1.59 20.43
CA ASN A 256 -13.09 -2.85 19.97
C ASN A 256 -14.52 -2.65 19.41
N PRO A 257 -14.70 -1.84 18.35
CA PRO A 257 -16.02 -1.57 17.81
C PRO A 257 -16.66 -2.81 17.19
N GLN A 258 -17.99 -2.87 17.26
CA GLN A 258 -18.80 -3.87 16.58
C GLN A 258 -19.15 -3.42 15.15
N LEU A 259 -19.13 -2.11 14.88
CA LEU A 259 -19.35 -1.51 13.56
C LEU A 259 -18.19 -0.58 13.20
N MET A 260 -17.66 -0.71 11.99
CA MET A 260 -16.73 0.23 11.38
C MET A 260 -17.30 0.72 10.05
N VAL A 261 -17.43 2.04 9.90
CA VAL A 261 -17.79 2.68 8.63
C VAL A 261 -16.56 3.38 8.06
N ASP A 262 -16.26 3.11 6.80
CA ASP A 262 -15.23 3.77 5.99
C ASP A 262 -15.91 4.55 4.86
N SER A 263 -16.02 5.88 5.02
CA SER A 263 -16.85 6.74 4.16
C SER A 263 -16.03 7.43 3.06
N HIS A 264 -16.38 7.13 1.80
CA HIS A 264 -15.68 7.63 0.60
C HIS A 264 -16.59 8.31 -0.44
N GLU A 265 -15.93 8.81 -1.49
CA GLU A 265 -16.55 9.17 -2.75
C GLU A 265 -15.86 8.52 -3.96
N MET A 266 -16.66 8.24 -5.00
CA MET A 266 -16.22 7.77 -6.30
C MET A 266 -16.64 8.72 -7.42
N GLY A 267 -16.30 8.38 -8.67
CA GLY A 267 -16.60 9.19 -9.84
C GLY A 267 -18.05 9.69 -9.91
N ALA A 268 -18.24 10.95 -10.33
CA ALA A 268 -19.52 11.66 -10.27
C ALA A 268 -20.65 11.04 -11.10
N ASN A 269 -20.31 10.17 -12.05
CA ASN A 269 -21.27 9.46 -12.89
C ASN A 269 -21.78 8.16 -12.27
N SER A 270 -21.20 7.72 -11.15
CA SER A 270 -21.72 6.61 -10.36
C SER A 270 -22.94 7.04 -9.53
N SER A 271 -23.57 6.07 -8.86
CA SER A 271 -24.64 6.33 -7.89
C SER A 271 -24.11 6.32 -6.46
N TYR A 272 -24.26 5.21 -5.74
CA TYR A 272 -23.77 5.00 -4.38
C TYR A 272 -23.43 3.50 -4.23
N LEU A 273 -22.18 3.16 -3.92
CA LEU A 273 -21.80 1.79 -3.58
C LEU A 273 -21.72 1.65 -2.07
N PHE A 274 -22.19 0.53 -1.55
CA PHE A 274 -21.92 0.13 -0.18
C PHE A 274 -21.68 -1.38 -0.06
N SER A 275 -21.18 -1.81 1.10
CA SER A 275 -21.03 -3.24 1.45
C SER A 275 -22.35 -4.01 1.28
N PRO A 276 -22.34 -5.33 0.99
CA PRO A 276 -21.20 -6.23 1.09
C PRO A 276 -20.30 -6.26 -0.15
N PRO A 277 -19.05 -6.73 0.02
CA PRO A 277 -18.10 -6.91 -1.07
C PRO A 277 -18.48 -8.04 -2.02
N ARG A 278 -17.85 -8.02 -3.20
CA ARG A 278 -17.84 -9.14 -4.15
C ARG A 278 -16.77 -10.16 -3.75
N HIS A 279 -17.00 -11.43 -4.04
CA HIS A 279 -15.98 -12.49 -4.04
C HIS A 279 -14.75 -12.14 -4.92
N PRO A 280 -13.49 -12.42 -4.52
CA PRO A 280 -13.05 -13.39 -3.51
C PRO A 280 -13.13 -12.86 -2.08
N PHE A 281 -13.51 -13.73 -1.15
CA PHE A 281 -13.50 -13.40 0.27
C PHE A 281 -12.21 -13.90 0.91
N ASN A 282 -11.68 -13.12 1.85
CA ASN A 282 -10.49 -13.50 2.59
C ASN A 282 -10.79 -14.71 3.49
N PRO A 283 -9.94 -15.75 3.52
CA PRO A 283 -10.16 -16.94 4.34
C PRO A 283 -10.08 -16.69 5.85
N HIS A 284 -9.52 -15.55 6.28
CA HIS A 284 -9.36 -15.17 7.68
C HIS A 284 -10.44 -14.18 8.14
N LEU A 285 -11.64 -14.26 7.59
CA LEU A 285 -12.79 -13.49 8.09
C LEU A 285 -13.51 -14.22 9.24
N PRO A 286 -14.01 -13.48 10.25
CA PRO A 286 -14.89 -14.05 11.27
C PRO A 286 -16.16 -14.67 10.68
N ASN A 287 -16.71 -15.70 11.33
CA ASN A 287 -17.80 -16.50 10.77
C ASN A 287 -19.09 -15.68 10.59
N ASN A 288 -19.38 -14.78 11.52
CA ASN A 288 -20.62 -13.99 11.50
C ASN A 288 -20.50 -12.69 10.71
N ASN A 289 -19.32 -12.39 10.15
CA ASN A 289 -19.09 -11.11 9.49
C ASN A 289 -19.99 -10.92 8.26
N MET A 290 -20.08 -11.92 7.37
CA MET A 290 -20.91 -11.84 6.17
C MET A 290 -22.41 -11.89 6.48
N LYS A 291 -22.82 -12.59 7.53
CA LYS A 291 -24.20 -12.56 8.05
C LYS A 291 -24.59 -11.11 8.34
N TRP A 292 -23.80 -10.41 9.16
CA TRP A 292 -24.12 -9.02 9.50
C TRP A 292 -23.99 -8.08 8.31
N ALA A 293 -22.98 -8.24 7.45
CA ALA A 293 -22.85 -7.43 6.24
C ALA A 293 -24.11 -7.46 5.35
N ASP A 294 -24.77 -8.62 5.23
CA ASP A 294 -26.03 -8.75 4.49
C ASP A 294 -27.21 -8.03 5.17
N HIS A 295 -27.30 -8.08 6.51
CA HIS A 295 -28.33 -7.38 7.28
C HIS A 295 -28.18 -5.85 7.20
N PHE A 296 -26.98 -5.32 7.44
CA PHE A 296 -26.68 -3.89 7.32
C PHE A 296 -27.00 -3.39 5.91
N ALA A 297 -26.61 -4.15 4.88
CA ALA A 297 -26.88 -3.78 3.51
C ALA A 297 -28.38 -3.72 3.17
N ALA A 298 -29.18 -4.66 3.71
CA ALA A 298 -30.63 -4.65 3.48
C ALA A 298 -31.32 -3.44 4.11
N ASP A 299 -30.89 -3.02 5.30
CA ASP A 299 -31.45 -1.85 5.98
C ASP A 299 -30.99 -0.54 5.34
N GLN A 300 -29.70 -0.45 4.99
CA GLN A 300 -29.16 0.70 4.27
C GLN A 300 -29.81 0.87 2.90
N ALA A 301 -30.05 -0.22 2.17
CA ALA A 301 -30.83 -0.23 0.94
C ALA A 301 -32.23 0.36 1.14
N ARG A 302 -32.95 -0.08 2.18
CA ARG A 302 -34.28 0.43 2.51
C ARG A 302 -34.29 1.92 2.81
N ALA A 303 -33.34 2.40 3.61
CA ALA A 303 -33.21 3.82 3.93
C ALA A 303 -32.95 4.69 2.68
N LEU A 304 -32.17 4.18 1.72
CA LEU A 304 -31.92 4.86 0.45
C LEU A 304 -33.14 4.77 -0.50
N ASP A 305 -33.86 3.65 -0.50
CA ASP A 305 -35.10 3.46 -1.27
C ASP A 305 -36.20 4.44 -0.84
N GLU A 306 -36.37 4.65 0.47
CA GLU A 306 -37.32 5.62 1.04
C GLU A 306 -37.04 7.06 0.58
N ARG A 307 -35.78 7.37 0.27
CA ARG A 307 -35.35 8.67 -0.28
C ARG A 307 -35.34 8.70 -1.82
N GLY A 308 -35.55 7.55 -2.48
CA GLY A 308 -35.48 7.42 -3.94
C GLY A 308 -34.06 7.51 -4.51
N TYR A 309 -33.05 7.09 -3.76
CA TYR A 309 -31.65 7.14 -4.18
C TYR A 309 -31.19 5.82 -4.78
N GLY A 310 -30.64 5.87 -6.00
CA GLY A 310 -30.04 4.69 -6.62
C GLY A 310 -28.73 4.28 -5.93
N TYR A 311 -28.51 2.97 -5.82
CA TYR A 311 -27.32 2.36 -5.23
C TYR A 311 -26.97 1.02 -5.89
N PHE A 312 -25.83 0.44 -5.49
CA PHE A 312 -25.43 -0.93 -5.85
C PHE A 312 -24.52 -1.54 -4.77
N THR A 313 -24.37 -2.87 -4.78
CA THR A 313 -23.47 -3.64 -3.90
C THR A 313 -22.84 -4.79 -4.70
N ARG A 314 -21.81 -5.46 -4.18
CA ARG A 314 -21.19 -6.68 -4.77
C ARG A 314 -20.65 -6.53 -6.21
N GLU A 315 -20.30 -5.32 -6.64
CA GLU A 315 -19.70 -5.10 -7.97
C GLU A 315 -18.17 -5.16 -7.94
N TRP A 316 -17.47 -4.04 -7.84
CA TRP A 316 -16.02 -4.03 -8.07
C TRP A 316 -15.21 -4.29 -6.79
N ASN A 317 -15.64 -3.80 -5.63
CA ASN A 317 -14.92 -3.95 -4.35
C ASN A 317 -14.98 -5.38 -3.82
N GLU A 318 -13.83 -5.95 -3.43
CA GLU A 318 -13.74 -7.31 -2.85
C GLU A 318 -13.33 -7.39 -1.37
N GLU A 319 -12.81 -6.33 -0.76
CA GLU A 319 -12.35 -6.33 0.66
C GLU A 319 -11.34 -7.45 1.02
N PHE A 320 -10.63 -8.01 0.03
CA PHE A 320 -9.66 -9.10 0.25
C PHE A 320 -8.33 -8.62 0.85
N PHE A 321 -7.90 -7.41 0.46
CA PHE A 321 -6.67 -6.75 0.89
C PHE A 321 -6.87 -6.07 2.26
N PRO A 322 -5.93 -6.18 3.24
CA PRO A 322 -6.13 -5.66 4.59
C PRO A 322 -5.78 -4.19 4.78
N GLY A 323 -5.53 -3.46 3.70
CA GLY A 323 -5.24 -2.04 3.78
C GLY A 323 -6.42 -1.13 3.54
N TYR A 324 -7.66 -1.63 3.59
CA TYR A 324 -8.86 -0.78 3.64
C TYR A 324 -9.35 -0.68 5.09
N GLY A 325 -10.00 0.43 5.48
CA GLY A 325 -10.49 0.60 6.84
C GLY A 325 -11.53 -0.45 7.21
N SER A 326 -12.46 -0.70 6.28
CA SER A 326 -13.47 -1.76 6.37
C SER A 326 -12.85 -3.16 6.54
N SER A 327 -11.99 -3.61 5.61
CA SER A 327 -11.38 -4.94 5.69
C SER A 327 -10.48 -5.11 6.92
N TRP A 328 -9.66 -4.10 7.26
CA TRP A 328 -8.80 -4.14 8.44
C TRP A 328 -9.61 -4.38 9.72
N ALA A 329 -10.71 -3.64 9.89
CA ALA A 329 -11.59 -3.78 11.04
C ALA A 329 -12.29 -5.15 11.08
N MET A 330 -12.64 -5.72 9.92
CA MET A 330 -13.22 -7.06 9.82
C MET A 330 -12.31 -8.14 10.42
N TYR A 331 -10.99 -8.05 10.24
CA TYR A 331 -10.03 -9.00 10.84
C TYR A 331 -9.92 -8.87 12.38
N ARG A 332 -10.47 -7.80 12.97
CA ARG A 332 -10.59 -7.62 14.43
C ARG A 332 -11.95 -8.02 14.99
N GLY A 333 -12.88 -8.45 14.13
CA GLY A 333 -14.23 -8.88 14.49
C GLY A 333 -15.34 -7.89 14.12
N ALA A 334 -15.02 -6.65 13.76
CA ALA A 334 -16.03 -5.64 13.47
C ALA A 334 -16.77 -5.91 12.16
N VAL A 335 -18.03 -5.48 12.06
CA VAL A 335 -18.73 -5.41 10.77
C VAL A 335 -18.20 -4.20 10.01
N GLY A 336 -17.42 -4.42 8.96
CA GLY A 336 -16.82 -3.37 8.13
C GLY A 336 -17.75 -2.96 6.98
N ILE A 337 -18.09 -1.68 6.90
CA ILE A 337 -18.94 -1.11 5.87
C ILE A 337 -18.17 -0.02 5.10
N LEU A 338 -17.99 -0.22 3.80
CA LEU A 338 -17.50 0.81 2.89
C LEU A 338 -18.70 1.60 2.34
N TYR A 339 -18.57 2.94 2.24
CA TYR A 339 -19.42 3.78 1.38
C TYR A 339 -18.61 4.36 0.25
N GLU A 340 -19.21 4.51 -0.92
CA GLU A 340 -18.64 5.21 -2.06
C GLU A 340 -19.74 6.08 -2.69
N MET A 341 -19.76 7.38 -2.36
CA MET A 341 -20.76 8.32 -2.86
C MET A 341 -20.34 8.98 -4.18
N SER A 342 -21.28 9.27 -5.09
CA SER A 342 -20.98 10.06 -6.29
C SER A 342 -20.45 11.46 -5.94
N ARG A 343 -19.20 11.75 -6.28
CA ARG A 343 -18.56 13.03 -5.97
C ARG A 343 -19.19 14.24 -6.65
N THR A 344 -19.08 15.41 -6.02
CA THR A 344 -19.53 16.70 -6.57
C THR A 344 -18.50 17.84 -6.44
N SER A 345 -17.33 17.54 -5.87
CA SER A 345 -16.24 18.52 -5.60
C SER A 345 -16.73 19.77 -4.86
N GLY A 346 -17.69 19.62 -3.95
CA GLY A 346 -18.16 20.70 -3.08
C GLY A 346 -19.20 21.66 -3.68
N THR A 347 -19.69 21.42 -4.90
CA THR A 347 -20.70 22.29 -5.54
C THR A 347 -21.86 21.50 -6.15
N HIS A 348 -21.99 21.47 -7.47
CA HIS A 348 -22.94 20.63 -8.17
C HIS A 348 -22.32 20.16 -9.49
N VAL A 349 -22.71 18.98 -9.94
CA VAL A 349 -22.16 18.35 -11.15
C VAL A 349 -23.26 17.87 -12.06
N LYS A 350 -23.09 18.09 -13.36
CA LYS A 350 -23.97 17.52 -14.38
C LYS A 350 -23.50 16.12 -14.74
N LYS A 351 -24.31 15.12 -14.42
CA LYS A 351 -24.02 13.73 -14.77
C LYS A 351 -24.23 13.50 -16.26
N ARG A 352 -23.55 12.49 -16.81
CA ARG A 352 -23.75 12.02 -18.20
C ARG A 352 -25.18 11.59 -18.50
N SER A 353 -25.94 11.18 -17.49
CA SER A 353 -27.38 10.86 -17.62
C SER A 353 -28.26 12.10 -17.86
N GLY A 354 -27.70 13.31 -17.83
CA GLY A 354 -28.41 14.58 -17.99
C GLY A 354 -28.90 15.21 -16.69
N GLY A 355 -28.95 14.45 -15.58
CA GLY A 355 -29.35 14.95 -14.27
C GLY A 355 -28.21 15.65 -13.51
N THR A 356 -28.55 16.54 -12.59
CA THR A 356 -27.59 17.24 -11.72
C THR A 356 -27.54 16.59 -10.34
N ARG A 357 -26.33 16.42 -9.78
CA ARG A 357 -26.11 16.08 -8.37
C ARG A 357 -25.54 17.30 -7.66
N SER A 358 -26.19 17.73 -6.59
CA SER A 358 -25.70 18.82 -5.72
C SER A 358 -24.92 18.28 -4.52
N TYR A 359 -24.03 19.09 -3.98
CA TYR A 359 -23.22 18.75 -2.80
C TYR A 359 -24.07 18.50 -1.54
N PRO A 360 -25.11 19.29 -1.22
CA PRO A 360 -26.02 18.96 -0.13
C PRO A 360 -26.66 17.56 -0.27
N GLN A 361 -26.99 17.11 -1.49
CA GLN A 361 -27.49 15.75 -1.71
C GLN A 361 -26.40 14.70 -1.45
N ALA A 362 -25.14 14.96 -1.81
CA ALA A 362 -24.05 14.04 -1.50
C ALA A 362 -23.89 13.86 0.02
N VAL A 363 -23.94 14.96 0.78
CA VAL A 363 -23.95 14.97 2.24
C VAL A 363 -25.15 14.20 2.80
N GLU A 364 -26.35 14.43 2.28
CA GLU A 364 -27.58 13.76 2.70
C GLU A 364 -27.52 12.23 2.51
N HIS A 365 -26.97 11.74 1.40
CA HIS A 365 -26.85 10.30 1.14
C HIS A 365 -25.91 9.62 2.16
N GLN A 366 -24.76 10.25 2.43
CA GLN A 366 -23.76 9.76 3.40
C GLN A 366 -24.35 9.73 4.83
N ALA A 367 -25.05 10.80 5.22
CA ALA A 367 -25.72 10.90 6.52
C ALA A 367 -26.86 9.88 6.68
N THR A 368 -27.64 9.64 5.61
CA THR A 368 -28.70 8.62 5.57
C THR A 368 -28.13 7.23 5.84
N SER A 369 -27.04 6.88 5.15
CA SER A 369 -26.35 5.60 5.33
C SER A 369 -25.79 5.43 6.73
N SER A 370 -25.14 6.48 7.26
CA SER A 370 -24.57 6.47 8.62
C SER A 370 -25.65 6.24 9.68
N LEU A 371 -26.77 6.96 9.59
CA LEU A 371 -27.86 6.81 10.54
C LEU A 371 -28.58 5.46 10.39
N SER A 372 -28.69 4.93 9.17
CA SER A 372 -29.20 3.57 8.92
C SER A 372 -28.36 2.52 9.64
N ASN A 373 -27.03 2.58 9.47
CA ASN A 373 -26.12 1.60 10.05
C ASN A 373 -26.08 1.69 11.59
N LEU A 374 -26.14 2.90 12.17
CA LEU A 374 -26.30 3.05 13.62
C LEU A 374 -27.60 2.42 14.13
N THR A 375 -28.69 2.54 13.39
CA THR A 375 -29.98 1.93 13.75
C THR A 375 -29.95 0.41 13.64
N THR A 376 -29.36 -0.14 12.58
CA THR A 376 -29.18 -1.59 12.48
C THR A 376 -28.33 -2.14 13.62
N LEU A 377 -27.24 -1.47 14.00
CA LEU A 377 -26.42 -1.86 15.15
C LEU A 377 -27.22 -1.81 16.46
N MET A 378 -27.96 -0.72 16.70
CA MET A 378 -28.78 -0.53 17.90
C MET A 378 -29.87 -1.61 18.04
N ASP A 379 -30.61 -1.88 16.96
CA ASP A 379 -31.73 -2.84 16.98
C ASP A 379 -31.26 -4.29 17.11
N ASN A 380 -30.02 -4.60 16.71
CA ASN A 380 -29.46 -5.94 16.75
C ASN A 380 -28.30 -6.09 17.75
N ARG A 381 -28.11 -5.12 18.67
CA ARG A 381 -26.89 -5.02 19.50
C ARG A 381 -26.58 -6.30 20.27
N VAL A 382 -27.62 -6.96 20.82
CA VAL A 382 -27.47 -8.11 21.71
C VAL A 382 -26.87 -9.28 20.95
N GLU A 383 -27.38 -9.53 19.74
CA GLU A 383 -26.91 -10.60 18.88
C GLU A 383 -25.53 -10.28 18.28
N ILE A 384 -25.30 -9.03 17.85
CA ILE A 384 -23.99 -8.59 17.31
C ILE A 384 -22.88 -8.75 18.37
N LEU A 385 -23.13 -8.34 19.62
CA LEU A 385 -22.16 -8.49 20.71
C LEU A 385 -21.88 -9.96 21.02
N ALA A 386 -22.93 -10.79 21.05
CA ALA A 386 -22.79 -12.23 21.28
C ALA A 386 -21.97 -12.91 20.17
N ASP A 387 -22.27 -12.61 18.89
CA ASP A 387 -21.53 -13.13 17.74
C ASP A 387 -20.07 -12.66 17.73
N PHE A 388 -19.81 -11.40 18.08
CA PHE A 388 -18.46 -10.84 18.16
C PHE A 388 -17.60 -11.58 19.20
N VAL A 389 -18.13 -11.83 20.40
CA VAL A 389 -17.44 -12.58 21.45
C VAL A 389 -17.28 -14.05 21.06
N ALA A 390 -18.29 -14.66 20.44
CA ALA A 390 -18.23 -16.03 19.96
C ALA A 390 -17.15 -16.22 18.88
N ASP A 391 -17.07 -15.29 17.92
CA ASP A 391 -16.04 -15.30 16.89
C ASP A 391 -14.63 -15.18 17.49
N ARG A 392 -14.41 -14.26 18.45
CA ARG A 392 -13.13 -14.16 19.17
C ARG A 392 -12.76 -15.44 19.91
N ARG A 393 -13.74 -16.07 20.56
CA ARG A 393 -13.54 -17.36 21.24
C ARG A 393 -13.13 -18.44 20.23
N ALA A 394 -13.78 -18.50 19.08
CA ALA A 394 -13.42 -19.43 18.00
C ALA A 394 -11.99 -19.19 17.47
N VAL A 395 -11.59 -17.92 17.30
CA VAL A 395 -10.22 -17.54 16.91
C VAL A 395 -9.19 -18.01 17.93
N ILE A 396 -9.44 -17.79 19.22
CA ILE A 396 -8.55 -18.23 20.29
C ILE A 396 -8.42 -19.76 20.31
N GLU A 397 -9.53 -20.49 20.21
CA GLU A 397 -9.50 -21.96 20.17
C GLU A 397 -8.82 -22.50 18.90
N GLN A 398 -8.98 -21.82 17.75
CA GLN A 398 -8.21 -22.12 16.54
C GLN A 398 -6.72 -21.86 16.76
N GLY A 399 -6.34 -20.77 17.43
CA GLY A 399 -4.95 -20.48 17.78
C GLY A 399 -4.33 -21.51 18.73
N LYS A 400 -5.14 -22.06 19.66
CA LYS A 400 -4.75 -23.15 20.56
C LYS A 400 -4.79 -24.54 19.95
N GLY A 401 -5.44 -24.73 18.78
CA GLY A 401 -5.82 -26.03 18.22
C GLY A 401 -5.34 -26.29 16.78
N GLY A 402 -5.09 -25.24 15.99
CA GLY A 402 -4.75 -25.28 14.57
C GLY A 402 -3.33 -25.73 14.20
N THR A 403 -3.10 -25.94 12.91
CA THR A 403 -1.80 -26.38 12.34
C THR A 403 -0.66 -25.41 12.60
N ILE A 404 -1.01 -24.13 12.80
CA ILE A 404 -0.10 -23.06 13.17
C ILE A 404 -0.58 -22.55 14.52
N ARG A 405 0.32 -22.49 15.51
CA ARG A 405 0.07 -21.94 16.85
C ARG A 405 0.56 -20.50 17.00
N GLY A 406 1.52 -20.09 16.17
CA GLY A 406 2.10 -18.75 16.23
C GLY A 406 3.38 -18.63 15.41
N TRP A 407 3.96 -17.45 15.48
CA TRP A 407 5.15 -17.02 14.76
C TRP A 407 6.28 -16.64 15.71
N VAL A 408 7.51 -16.91 15.30
CA VAL A 408 8.75 -16.49 15.95
C VAL A 408 9.51 -15.57 14.99
N LEU A 409 9.83 -14.36 15.47
CA LEU A 409 10.62 -13.37 14.75
C LEU A 409 11.98 -13.24 15.44
N PRO A 410 13.08 -13.76 14.87
CA PRO A 410 14.41 -13.57 15.43
C PRO A 410 14.96 -12.17 15.14
N GLU A 411 15.72 -11.63 16.08
CA GLU A 411 16.61 -10.48 15.87
C GLU A 411 17.89 -10.90 15.13
N GLY A 412 17.74 -11.43 13.92
CA GLY A 412 18.83 -11.97 13.09
C GLY A 412 19.73 -10.90 12.49
N ARG A 413 19.87 -10.87 11.15
CA ARG A 413 20.75 -9.88 10.47
C ARG A 413 20.28 -8.43 10.64
N HIS A 414 18.97 -8.20 10.77
CA HIS A 414 18.35 -6.87 10.80
C HIS A 414 17.47 -6.67 12.05
N PRO A 415 18.02 -6.71 13.28
CA PRO A 415 17.27 -6.55 14.53
C PRO A 415 16.44 -5.26 14.60
N GLU A 416 16.91 -4.16 14.02
CA GLU A 416 16.18 -2.90 13.94
C GLU A 416 14.90 -3.03 13.11
N ARG A 417 14.93 -3.81 12.03
CA ARG A 417 13.73 -4.09 11.23
C ARG A 417 12.80 -5.05 11.97
N THR A 418 13.34 -6.08 12.62
CA THR A 418 12.54 -7.00 13.44
C THR A 418 11.81 -6.23 14.55
N ARG A 419 12.49 -5.33 15.27
CA ARG A 419 11.89 -4.49 16.30
C ARG A 419 10.84 -3.53 15.75
N LYS A 420 11.08 -2.90 14.59
CA LYS A 420 10.05 -2.09 13.92
C LYS A 420 8.80 -2.91 13.55
N LEU A 421 8.97 -4.17 13.15
CA LEU A 421 7.84 -5.06 12.89
C LEU A 421 7.11 -5.41 14.19
N VAL A 422 7.82 -5.73 15.26
CA VAL A 422 7.21 -6.00 16.57
C VAL A 422 6.47 -4.77 17.10
N ASP A 423 7.03 -3.58 16.95
CA ASP A 423 6.39 -2.31 17.29
C ASP A 423 5.08 -2.12 16.52
N LEU A 424 5.12 -2.32 15.19
CA LEU A 424 3.92 -2.28 14.36
C LEU A 424 2.85 -3.27 14.84
N LEU A 425 3.23 -4.53 15.12
CA LEU A 425 2.29 -5.53 15.62
C LEU A 425 1.66 -5.08 16.95
N ARG A 426 2.45 -4.55 17.88
CA ARG A 426 1.94 -4.02 19.15
C ARG A 426 0.99 -2.83 18.96
N ARG A 427 1.32 -1.89 18.08
CA ARG A 427 0.44 -0.76 17.70
C ARG A 427 -0.84 -1.22 16.99
N GLN A 428 -0.84 -2.39 16.37
CA GLN A 428 -2.03 -3.07 15.85
C GLN A 428 -2.84 -3.77 16.97
N GLY A 429 -2.47 -3.64 18.24
CA GLY A 429 -3.11 -4.34 19.36
C GLY A 429 -2.91 -5.85 19.33
N ILE A 430 -1.78 -6.32 18.78
CA ILE A 430 -1.34 -7.72 18.81
C ILE A 430 -0.38 -7.91 19.98
N GLU A 431 -0.65 -8.94 20.77
CA GLU A 431 0.21 -9.35 21.88
C GLU A 431 1.47 -10.03 21.33
N VAL A 432 2.64 -9.54 21.76
CA VAL A 432 3.95 -10.06 21.37
C VAL A 432 4.80 -10.23 22.61
N GLN A 433 5.34 -11.44 22.80
CA GLN A 433 6.24 -11.76 23.92
C GLN A 433 7.68 -11.90 23.42
N SER A 434 8.64 -11.80 24.33
CA SER A 434 10.07 -11.83 24.05
C SER A 434 10.79 -12.87 24.91
N ASN A 435 11.85 -13.45 24.35
CA ASN A 435 12.87 -14.15 25.11
C ASN A 435 14.24 -13.55 24.77
N ALA A 436 14.75 -12.76 25.72
CA ALA A 436 16.00 -12.00 25.59
C ALA A 436 17.26 -12.88 25.50
N ALA A 437 17.29 -14.01 26.21
CA ALA A 437 18.45 -14.90 26.24
C ALA A 437 18.51 -15.82 25.00
N GLY A 438 17.51 -15.75 24.14
CA GLY A 438 17.23 -16.75 23.12
C GLY A 438 16.64 -18.02 23.72
N GLY A 439 16.20 -18.93 22.85
CA GLY A 439 15.62 -20.19 23.30
C GLY A 439 15.39 -21.16 22.15
N THR A 440 15.17 -22.43 22.49
CA THR A 440 14.78 -23.44 21.51
C THR A 440 13.26 -23.45 21.38
N VAL A 441 12.75 -23.07 20.22
CA VAL A 441 11.35 -23.31 19.85
C VAL A 441 11.30 -24.54 18.95
N PRO A 442 10.61 -25.63 19.35
CA PRO A 442 10.59 -26.86 18.58
C PRO A 442 9.75 -26.70 17.32
N GLY A 443 10.20 -27.31 16.22
CA GLY A 443 9.43 -27.44 14.98
C GLY A 443 9.22 -26.12 14.24
N LEU A 444 10.17 -25.18 14.34
CA LEU A 444 10.15 -23.95 13.54
C LEU A 444 10.29 -24.25 12.05
N VAL A 445 9.46 -23.59 11.26
CA VAL A 445 9.44 -23.68 9.80
C VAL A 445 9.55 -22.28 9.21
N ASP A 446 10.47 -22.09 8.27
CA ASP A 446 10.66 -20.81 7.58
C ASP A 446 9.43 -20.47 6.72
N GLY A 447 8.82 -19.31 6.97
CA GLY A 447 7.68 -18.83 6.19
C GLY A 447 7.98 -18.63 4.70
N ARG A 448 9.23 -18.41 4.32
CA ARG A 448 9.65 -18.23 2.92
C ARG A 448 9.85 -19.55 2.19
N THR A 449 10.47 -20.53 2.84
CA THR A 449 10.96 -21.74 2.18
C THR A 449 10.17 -23.00 2.53
N GLY A 450 9.43 -22.99 3.63
CA GLY A 450 8.79 -24.17 4.20
C GLY A 450 9.77 -25.16 4.82
N GLY A 451 11.06 -24.83 4.89
CA GLY A 451 12.10 -25.67 5.49
C GLY A 451 12.13 -25.55 7.02
N THR A 452 12.55 -26.61 7.71
CA THR A 452 12.80 -26.57 9.15
C THR A 452 14.02 -25.70 9.46
N VAL A 453 13.95 -24.88 10.50
CA VAL A 453 15.03 -23.97 10.90
C VAL A 453 15.32 -24.05 12.39
N VAL A 454 16.56 -23.72 12.75
CA VAL A 454 16.98 -23.49 14.14
C VAL A 454 17.62 -22.10 14.17
N PRO A 455 17.05 -21.14 14.93
CA PRO A 455 17.66 -19.82 15.08
C PRO A 455 19.07 -19.93 15.67
N GLU A 456 19.92 -18.95 15.35
CA GLU A 456 21.24 -18.83 15.95
C GLU A 456 21.16 -18.74 17.49
N ALA A 457 22.09 -19.41 18.17
CA ALA A 457 22.10 -19.46 19.62
C ALA A 457 22.36 -18.07 20.23
N GLY A 458 21.61 -17.70 21.26
CA GLY A 458 21.71 -16.40 21.93
C GLY A 458 20.97 -15.25 21.21
N THR A 459 20.37 -15.50 20.04
CA THR A 459 19.54 -14.50 19.35
C THR A 459 18.24 -14.27 20.10
N ARG A 460 17.90 -13.00 20.37
CA ARG A 460 16.60 -12.63 20.94
C ARG A 460 15.48 -13.08 20.00
N LEU A 461 14.46 -13.70 20.58
CA LEU A 461 13.29 -14.18 19.84
C LEU A 461 12.04 -13.44 20.30
N TRP A 462 11.19 -13.08 19.35
CA TRP A 462 9.86 -12.53 19.59
C TRP A 462 8.79 -13.57 19.22
N TRP A 463 7.84 -13.84 20.11
CA TRP A 463 6.75 -14.79 19.94
C TRP A 463 5.43 -14.05 19.72
N VAL A 464 4.73 -14.40 18.65
CA VAL A 464 3.39 -13.90 18.31
C VAL A 464 2.44 -15.10 18.28
N GLY A 465 1.77 -15.36 19.39
CA GLY A 465 0.79 -16.45 19.53
C GLY A 465 -0.50 -16.17 18.77
N LEU A 466 -1.17 -17.21 18.29
CA LEU A 466 -2.49 -17.08 17.65
C LEU A 466 -3.65 -17.25 18.64
N ASP A 467 -3.39 -17.67 19.86
CA ASP A 467 -4.35 -17.86 20.95
C ASP A 467 -4.75 -16.55 21.65
N GLN A 468 -4.99 -15.52 20.84
CA GLN A 468 -5.39 -14.17 21.25
C GLN A 468 -6.54 -13.65 20.37
N PRO A 469 -7.35 -12.68 20.83
CA PRO A 469 -8.46 -12.13 20.05
C PRO A 469 -8.06 -11.61 18.66
N ALA A 470 -6.84 -11.07 18.52
CA ALA A 470 -6.30 -10.58 17.25
C ALA A 470 -5.72 -11.68 16.34
N GLY A 471 -5.93 -12.97 16.64
CA GLY A 471 -5.30 -14.09 15.93
C GLY A 471 -5.50 -14.07 14.40
N LEU A 472 -6.68 -13.66 13.91
CA LEU A 472 -6.92 -13.53 12.46
C LEU A 472 -6.10 -12.38 11.84
N LEU A 473 -5.96 -11.25 12.54
CA LEU A 473 -5.10 -10.16 12.09
C LEU A 473 -3.62 -10.59 12.09
N VAL A 474 -3.17 -11.38 13.07
CA VAL A 474 -1.81 -11.95 13.06
C VAL A 474 -1.57 -12.78 11.79
N ARG A 475 -2.52 -13.68 11.45
CA ARG A 475 -2.47 -14.46 10.20
C ARG A 475 -2.40 -13.53 9.00
N GLN A 476 -3.26 -12.52 8.96
CA GLN A 476 -3.35 -11.56 7.86
C GLN A 476 -2.04 -10.79 7.61
N LEU A 477 -1.31 -10.43 8.67
CA LEU A 477 -0.08 -9.65 8.56
C LEU A 477 1.18 -10.51 8.36
N LEU A 478 1.23 -11.71 8.94
CA LEU A 478 2.43 -12.54 8.95
C LEU A 478 2.42 -13.65 7.91
N ASP A 479 1.24 -14.10 7.45
CA ASP A 479 1.16 -15.18 6.47
C ASP A 479 1.84 -14.77 5.15
N PRO A 480 2.71 -15.63 4.58
CA PRO A 480 3.36 -15.41 3.30
C PRO A 480 2.37 -15.27 2.14
N HIS A 481 1.28 -16.04 2.21
CA HIS A 481 0.31 -16.20 1.13
C HIS A 481 -1.07 -16.56 1.68
N LEU A 482 -2.10 -15.99 1.09
CA LEU A 482 -3.50 -16.32 1.38
C LEU A 482 -4.15 -17.01 0.18
N PRO A 483 -4.82 -18.15 0.38
CA PRO A 483 -5.56 -18.82 -0.68
C PRO A 483 -6.77 -18.00 -1.14
N MET A 484 -7.11 -18.14 -2.42
CA MET A 484 -8.38 -17.69 -2.99
C MET A 484 -9.17 -18.88 -3.54
N ASP A 485 -10.49 -18.76 -3.59
CA ASP A 485 -11.35 -19.83 -4.08
C ASP A 485 -11.12 -20.16 -5.57
N ALA A 486 -11.28 -21.44 -5.91
CA ALA A 486 -11.14 -21.96 -7.26
C ALA A 486 -12.09 -21.30 -8.28
N ALA A 487 -13.29 -20.88 -7.88
CA ALA A 487 -14.23 -20.16 -8.72
C ALA A 487 -13.72 -18.78 -9.11
N PHE A 488 -13.06 -18.08 -8.18
CA PHE A 488 -12.49 -16.76 -8.47
C PHE A 488 -11.49 -16.85 -9.61
N PHE A 489 -10.55 -17.79 -9.54
CA PHE A 489 -9.53 -17.96 -10.56
C PHE A 489 -10.08 -18.25 -11.95
N ARG A 490 -11.22 -18.95 -12.06
CA ARG A 490 -11.88 -19.18 -13.36
C ARG A 490 -12.36 -17.87 -13.96
N GLU A 491 -13.10 -17.10 -13.17
CA GLU A 491 -13.66 -15.83 -13.60
C GLU A 491 -12.57 -14.80 -13.89
N GLU A 492 -11.56 -14.70 -13.04
CA GLU A 492 -10.40 -13.83 -13.23
C GLU A 492 -9.67 -14.15 -14.54
N ARG A 493 -9.34 -15.43 -14.76
CA ARG A 493 -8.70 -15.85 -16.02
C ARG A 493 -9.54 -15.51 -17.24
N GLU A 494 -10.85 -15.74 -17.18
CA GLU A 494 -11.75 -15.40 -18.28
C GLU A 494 -11.73 -13.91 -18.61
N HIS A 495 -11.69 -13.05 -17.59
CA HIS A 495 -11.58 -11.60 -17.77
C HIS A 495 -10.24 -11.20 -18.39
N LEU A 496 -9.14 -11.76 -17.88
CA LEU A 496 -7.79 -11.52 -18.40
C LEU A 496 -7.66 -11.97 -19.86
N GLU A 497 -8.12 -13.17 -20.22
CA GLU A 497 -8.08 -13.68 -21.61
C GLU A 497 -8.90 -12.82 -22.57
N ARG A 498 -10.04 -12.28 -22.10
CA ARG A 498 -10.88 -11.36 -22.89
C ARG A 498 -10.36 -9.92 -22.91
N GLY A 499 -9.26 -9.62 -22.24
CA GLY A 499 -8.70 -8.27 -22.16
C GLY A 499 -9.55 -7.30 -21.32
N LYS A 500 -10.43 -7.82 -20.46
CA LYS A 500 -11.26 -7.00 -19.55
C LYS A 500 -10.50 -6.45 -18.35
N GLY A 501 -9.23 -6.85 -18.18
CA GLY A 501 -8.43 -6.50 -17.01
C GLY A 501 -8.65 -7.46 -15.85
N THR A 502 -7.92 -7.21 -14.76
CA THR A 502 -8.03 -7.98 -13.52
C THR A 502 -9.27 -7.52 -12.75
N ARG A 503 -9.89 -8.45 -12.03
CA ARG A 503 -10.96 -8.18 -11.07
C ARG A 503 -10.43 -8.02 -9.65
N LEU A 504 -9.11 -8.07 -9.43
CA LEU A 504 -8.50 -7.69 -8.16
C LEU A 504 -8.28 -6.20 -8.20
N TYR A 505 -8.86 -5.50 -7.22
CA TYR A 505 -8.74 -4.06 -7.10
C TYR A 505 -7.35 -3.65 -6.59
N GLU A 506 -6.71 -4.47 -5.74
CA GLU A 506 -5.40 -4.18 -5.14
C GLU A 506 -4.41 -5.36 -5.17
N THR A 507 -3.23 -5.18 -4.56
CA THR A 507 -2.18 -6.19 -4.41
C THR A 507 -2.68 -7.48 -3.78
N THR A 508 -2.09 -8.59 -4.21
CA THR A 508 -2.45 -9.93 -3.74
C THR A 508 -1.52 -10.49 -2.66
N GLY A 509 -0.41 -9.79 -2.35
CA GLY A 509 0.54 -10.16 -1.30
C GLY A 509 1.03 -8.92 -0.54
N TRP A 510 1.08 -9.05 0.79
CA TRP A 510 1.40 -7.97 1.74
C TRP A 510 2.09 -8.45 3.02
N SER A 511 2.62 -9.69 3.05
CA SER A 511 3.29 -10.26 4.24
C SER A 511 4.33 -9.30 4.84
N MET A 512 4.11 -8.86 6.07
CA MET A 512 4.95 -7.87 6.74
C MET A 512 6.41 -8.33 6.93
N PRO A 513 6.69 -9.61 7.25
CA PRO A 513 8.05 -10.12 7.24
C PRO A 513 8.78 -9.91 5.91
N PHE A 514 8.09 -10.10 4.77
CA PHE A 514 8.70 -9.91 3.44
C PHE A 514 8.93 -8.44 3.13
N ASN A 515 7.96 -7.59 3.45
CA ASN A 515 8.10 -6.14 3.33
C ASN A 515 9.30 -5.62 4.11
N TYR A 516 9.47 -6.08 5.35
CA TYR A 516 10.55 -5.64 6.22
C TYR A 516 11.88 -6.35 5.88
N GLY A 517 11.85 -7.42 5.09
CA GLY A 517 13.04 -8.22 4.78
C GLY A 517 13.62 -8.89 6.03
N VAL A 518 12.75 -9.37 6.93
CA VAL A 518 13.13 -10.07 8.17
C VAL A 518 12.76 -11.54 8.09
N ASP A 519 13.46 -12.36 8.88
CA ASP A 519 13.11 -13.77 9.01
C ASP A 519 11.86 -13.91 9.89
N ALA A 520 10.97 -14.84 9.52
CA ALA A 520 9.78 -15.18 10.29
C ALA A 520 9.50 -16.67 10.19
N TYR A 521 9.33 -17.32 11.33
CA TYR A 521 9.22 -18.76 11.44
C TYR A 521 7.92 -19.14 12.12
N TRP A 522 7.12 -20.03 11.54
CA TRP A 522 5.90 -20.51 12.20
C TRP A 522 6.15 -21.85 12.90
N THR A 523 5.31 -22.19 13.88
CA THR A 523 5.35 -23.49 14.56
C THR A 523 3.95 -23.99 14.90
N ALA A 524 3.81 -25.32 14.94
CA ALA A 524 2.62 -26.02 15.42
C ALA A 524 2.61 -26.20 16.96
N ARG A 525 3.58 -25.64 17.68
CA ARG A 525 3.74 -25.78 19.12
C ARG A 525 4.00 -24.43 19.77
N ALA A 526 3.33 -24.15 20.87
CA ALA A 526 3.68 -22.99 21.70
C ALA A 526 5.09 -23.18 22.28
N PRO A 527 5.88 -22.10 22.42
CA PRO A 527 7.21 -22.20 22.99
C PRO A 527 7.16 -22.49 24.49
N GLN A 528 8.20 -23.17 25.00
CA GLN A 528 8.36 -23.46 26.43
C GLN A 528 9.35 -22.46 27.06
N GLY A 529 9.32 -22.32 28.39
CA GLY A 529 10.21 -21.43 29.15
C GLY A 529 9.62 -20.05 29.39
N SER A 530 10.47 -19.09 29.77
CA SER A 530 10.08 -17.71 30.09
C SER A 530 9.97 -16.86 28.84
N TRP A 531 8.76 -16.38 28.57
CA TRP A 531 8.43 -15.43 27.51
C TRP A 531 7.69 -14.26 28.14
N ASN A 532 8.25 -13.06 28.02
CA ASN A 532 7.79 -11.88 28.76
C ASN A 532 7.30 -10.79 27.80
N ASP A 533 6.39 -9.94 28.25
CA ASP A 533 6.02 -8.72 27.52
C ASP A 533 7.06 -7.61 27.75
N ASP A 534 8.27 -7.81 27.25
CA ASP A 534 9.37 -6.87 27.44
C ASP A 534 9.21 -5.62 26.55
N ALA A 535 9.60 -4.46 27.06
CA ALA A 535 9.75 -3.27 26.23
C ALA A 535 10.75 -3.52 25.09
N LEU A 536 10.54 -2.84 23.96
CA LEU A 536 11.49 -2.91 22.84
C LEU A 536 12.86 -2.37 23.29
N PRO A 537 13.97 -3.08 22.98
CA PRO A 537 15.30 -2.54 23.23
C PRO A 537 15.51 -1.23 22.48
N VAL A 538 15.97 -0.20 23.19
CA VAL A 538 16.33 1.09 22.60
C VAL A 538 17.77 1.02 22.10
N ASP A 539 17.97 1.22 20.80
CA ASP A 539 19.30 1.41 20.24
C ASP A 539 19.78 2.82 20.60
N THR A 540 20.81 2.94 21.44
CA THR A 540 21.34 4.23 21.89
C THR A 540 22.53 4.73 21.05
N GLY A 541 22.92 3.96 20.03
CA GLY A 541 24.21 4.17 19.34
C GLY A 541 25.39 3.99 20.29
N ALA A 542 26.61 4.03 19.76
CA ALA A 542 27.80 4.09 20.61
C ALA A 542 28.97 4.69 19.86
N PHE A 543 29.61 5.71 20.45
CA PHE A 543 30.90 6.20 20.00
C PHE A 543 31.99 5.57 20.87
N ARG A 544 32.72 4.60 20.31
CA ARG A 544 33.77 3.84 21.00
C ARG A 544 35.11 4.29 20.48
N ASP A 545 35.73 5.24 21.17
CA ASP A 545 37.01 5.80 20.77
C ASP A 545 38.20 5.10 21.44
N VAL A 546 39.37 5.24 20.85
CA VAL A 546 40.66 4.77 21.39
C VAL A 546 41.65 5.93 21.42
N ASN A 547 42.57 5.93 22.41
CA ASN A 547 43.59 6.96 22.47
C ASN A 547 44.50 6.87 21.23
N GLY A 548 44.56 7.94 20.44
CA GLY A 548 45.33 7.96 19.19
C GLY A 548 44.62 7.29 18.01
N ALA A 549 43.28 7.24 17.98
CA ALA A 549 42.54 6.78 16.81
C ALA A 549 43.00 7.50 15.53
N VAL A 550 43.30 6.72 14.49
CA VAL A 550 43.71 7.22 13.17
C VAL A 550 42.63 7.00 12.10
N VAL A 551 41.63 6.17 12.41
CA VAL A 551 40.50 5.88 11.54
C VAL A 551 39.28 5.45 12.36
N TYR A 552 38.09 5.84 11.92
CA TYR A 552 36.82 5.36 12.47
C TYR A 552 36.09 4.46 11.47
N VAL A 553 35.40 3.44 11.98
CA VAL A 553 34.68 2.46 11.16
C VAL A 553 33.24 2.31 11.64
N ILE A 554 32.31 2.29 10.69
CA ILE A 554 30.89 1.97 10.90
C ILE A 554 30.55 0.70 10.12
N ASP A 555 29.88 -0.24 10.77
CA ASP A 555 29.35 -1.44 10.11
C ASP A 555 28.34 -1.08 9.03
N GLY A 556 28.57 -1.57 7.81
CA GLY A 556 27.75 -1.31 6.63
C GLY A 556 26.50 -2.18 6.50
N THR A 557 26.31 -3.19 7.35
CA THR A 557 25.19 -4.14 7.27
C THR A 557 23.89 -3.60 7.87
N ARG A 558 24.00 -2.64 8.79
CA ARG A 558 22.88 -2.02 9.52
C ARG A 558 22.16 -0.98 8.66
N ASP A 559 20.85 -0.81 8.78
CA ASP A 559 20.13 0.24 8.05
C ASP A 559 20.59 1.64 8.46
N ALA A 560 20.73 1.87 9.77
CA ALA A 560 21.17 3.13 10.37
C ALA A 560 22.51 3.65 9.80
N SER A 561 23.37 2.76 9.32
CA SER A 561 24.65 3.14 8.68
C SER A 561 24.47 4.05 7.45
N ARG A 562 23.33 3.97 6.73
CA ARG A 562 23.09 4.84 5.56
C ARG A 562 22.59 6.23 5.96
N SER A 563 21.75 6.35 6.98
CA SER A 563 21.37 7.66 7.50
C SER A 563 22.58 8.36 8.14
N ALA A 564 23.41 7.62 8.88
CA ALA A 564 24.69 8.12 9.37
C ALA A 564 25.62 8.55 8.23
N LEU A 565 25.75 7.76 7.16
CA LEU A 565 26.54 8.13 5.99
C LEU A 565 26.05 9.43 5.33
N VAL A 566 24.74 9.59 5.18
CA VAL A 566 24.13 10.81 4.64
C VAL A 566 24.49 12.03 5.50
N ASP A 567 24.38 11.91 6.83
CA ASP A 567 24.73 13.00 7.75
C ASP A 567 26.22 13.37 7.64
N LEU A 568 27.11 12.37 7.64
CA LEU A 568 28.55 12.56 7.47
C LEU A 568 28.88 13.30 6.16
N LEU A 569 28.30 12.86 5.04
CA LEU A 569 28.54 13.48 3.73
C LEU A 569 28.02 14.92 3.68
N GLN A 570 26.85 15.22 4.25
CA GLN A 570 26.30 16.57 4.29
C GLN A 570 27.06 17.52 5.22
N ARG A 571 27.80 16.98 6.20
CA ARG A 571 28.75 17.73 7.04
C ARG A 571 30.10 17.97 6.35
N GLY A 572 30.30 17.42 5.15
CA GLY A 572 31.58 17.49 4.45
C GLY A 572 32.65 16.54 5.00
N ILE A 573 32.28 15.58 5.85
CA ILE A 573 33.21 14.55 6.35
C ILE A 573 33.55 13.61 5.19
N ARG A 574 34.85 13.47 4.93
CA ARG A 574 35.39 12.57 3.91
C ARG A 574 35.26 11.14 4.40
N THR A 575 34.49 10.35 3.65
CA THR A 575 34.22 8.94 3.96
C THR A 575 34.60 8.05 2.79
N GLN A 576 34.94 6.81 3.12
CA GLN A 576 35.25 5.75 2.17
C GLN A 576 34.36 4.53 2.44
N MET A 577 34.21 3.68 1.44
CA MET A 577 33.49 2.41 1.57
C MET A 577 34.41 1.23 1.24
N GLY A 578 34.45 0.23 2.11
CA GLY A 578 35.26 -0.98 1.94
C GLY A 578 34.69 -1.93 0.90
N GLU A 579 35.48 -2.23 -0.14
CA GLU A 579 35.11 -3.13 -1.25
C GLU A 579 35.19 -4.60 -0.82
N LYS A 580 36.08 -4.95 0.10
CA LYS A 580 36.32 -6.31 0.60
C LYS A 580 36.12 -6.37 2.11
N PRO A 581 35.71 -7.53 2.66
CA PRO A 581 35.74 -7.73 4.11
C PRO A 581 37.15 -7.58 4.67
N PHE A 582 37.25 -7.06 5.88
CA PHE A 582 38.52 -6.89 6.59
C PHE A 582 38.34 -7.07 8.09
N ARG A 583 39.43 -7.36 8.80
CA ARG A 583 39.47 -7.44 10.26
C ARG A 583 40.47 -6.44 10.78
N VAL A 584 40.02 -5.56 11.66
CA VAL A 584 40.86 -4.56 12.32
C VAL A 584 40.59 -4.59 13.84
N GLY A 585 41.65 -4.80 14.61
CA GLY A 585 41.53 -5.18 16.02
C GLY A 585 40.83 -6.54 16.17
N ASP A 586 39.83 -6.61 17.04
CA ASP A 586 39.02 -7.81 17.28
C ASP A 586 37.68 -7.81 16.51
N VAL A 587 37.44 -6.80 15.67
CA VAL A 587 36.18 -6.64 14.93
C VAL A 587 36.39 -6.96 13.45
N SER A 588 35.52 -7.81 12.91
CA SER A 588 35.43 -8.09 11.47
C SER A 588 34.32 -7.25 10.86
N TYR A 589 34.60 -6.68 9.69
CA TYR A 589 33.66 -5.86 8.94
C TYR A 589 33.41 -6.47 7.56
N ASP A 590 32.14 -6.51 7.17
CA ASP A 590 31.71 -6.96 5.85
C ASP A 590 31.93 -5.88 4.77
N ARG A 591 31.71 -6.27 3.51
CA ARG A 591 31.68 -5.33 2.38
C ARG A 591 30.69 -4.21 2.66
N GLY A 592 31.05 -2.98 2.28
CA GLY A 592 30.19 -1.81 2.47
C GLY A 592 30.33 -1.13 3.82
N ALA A 593 31.25 -1.57 4.68
CA ALA A 593 31.66 -0.83 5.88
C ALA A 593 32.16 0.56 5.51
N ILE A 594 31.78 1.56 6.31
CA ILE A 594 32.13 2.96 6.11
C ILE A 594 33.40 3.23 6.91
N VAL A 595 34.41 3.78 6.24
CA VAL A 595 35.73 4.07 6.81
C VAL A 595 35.96 5.58 6.76
N ILE A 596 36.41 6.14 7.87
CA ILE A 596 36.52 7.59 8.07
C ILE A 596 37.95 7.88 8.58
N PRO A 597 38.91 8.14 7.66
CA PRO A 597 40.29 8.44 8.05
C PRO A 597 40.37 9.77 8.82
N VAL A 598 41.19 9.85 9.86
CA VAL A 598 41.39 11.08 10.63
C VAL A 598 42.23 12.10 9.86
N GLU A 599 43.27 11.65 9.13
CA GLU A 599 44.18 12.54 8.39
C GLU A 599 43.49 13.41 7.33
N ASP A 600 42.34 12.95 6.83
CA ASP A 600 41.53 13.62 5.82
C ASP A 600 40.33 14.36 6.43
N ASN A 601 40.24 14.57 7.73
CA ASN A 601 39.04 15.15 8.34
C ASN A 601 39.39 16.23 9.36
N PRO A 602 38.43 17.11 9.72
CA PRO A 602 38.71 18.22 10.62
C PRO A 602 39.06 17.73 12.04
N ASP A 603 39.76 18.57 12.81
CA ASP A 603 40.22 18.24 14.16
C ASP A 603 39.07 17.94 15.14
N ASP A 604 37.87 18.48 14.90
CA ASP A 604 36.66 18.25 15.70
C ASP A 604 35.88 16.99 15.27
N LEU A 605 36.44 16.16 14.38
CA LEU A 605 35.82 14.93 13.90
C LEU A 605 35.24 14.04 15.02
N PRO A 606 35.94 13.75 16.14
CA PRO A 606 35.40 12.88 17.19
C PRO A 606 34.08 13.40 17.77
N ASP A 607 33.93 14.71 17.93
CA ASP A 607 32.71 15.32 18.45
C ASP A 607 31.56 15.24 17.44
N GLN A 608 31.86 15.44 16.15
CA GLN A 608 30.88 15.26 15.09
C GLN A 608 30.43 13.80 14.97
N LEU A 609 31.36 12.84 15.06
CA LEU A 609 31.05 11.42 15.04
C LEU A 609 30.20 10.99 16.24
N ARG A 610 30.47 11.55 17.43
CA ARG A 610 29.62 11.30 18.61
C ARG A 610 28.19 11.76 18.38
N GLN A 611 27.98 12.96 17.83
CA GLN A 611 26.65 13.46 17.48
C GLN A 611 25.94 12.57 16.45
N VAL A 612 26.68 12.08 15.43
CA VAL A 612 26.13 11.18 14.41
C VAL A 612 25.76 9.82 15.02
N ALA A 613 26.60 9.28 15.91
CA ALA A 613 26.35 8.02 16.61
C ALA A 613 25.07 8.10 17.46
N GLU A 614 24.90 9.18 18.22
CA GLU A 614 23.73 9.44 19.06
C GLU A 614 22.46 9.65 18.22
N ARG A 615 22.52 10.55 17.22
CA ARG A 615 21.36 10.91 16.39
C ARG A 615 20.79 9.73 15.61
N TRP A 616 21.66 8.89 15.05
CA TRP A 616 21.25 7.77 14.18
C TRP A 616 21.32 6.42 14.87
N SER A 617 21.59 6.41 16.18
CA SER A 617 21.69 5.19 16.97
C SER A 617 22.65 4.15 16.37
N THR A 618 23.77 4.63 15.80
CA THR A 618 24.77 3.78 15.14
C THR A 618 26.02 3.61 16.01
N VAL A 619 26.72 2.50 15.82
CA VAL A 619 27.99 2.24 16.49
C VAL A 619 29.13 2.70 15.59
N ILE A 620 29.97 3.58 16.11
CA ILE A 620 31.18 4.09 15.46
C ILE A 620 32.37 3.70 16.32
N VAL A 621 33.33 3.00 15.72
CA VAL A 621 34.49 2.46 16.44
C VAL A 621 35.77 3.13 15.93
N GLY A 622 36.51 3.75 16.83
CA GLY A 622 37.86 4.27 16.59
C GLY A 622 38.90 3.17 16.63
N VAL A 623 39.88 3.25 15.73
CA VAL A 623 40.98 2.31 15.61
C VAL A 623 42.28 3.10 15.50
N ASP A 624 43.31 2.67 16.22
CA ASP A 624 44.65 3.28 16.32
C ASP A 624 45.62 2.84 15.21
N THR A 625 45.17 2.03 14.24
CA THR A 625 46.00 1.55 13.14
C THR A 625 45.23 1.39 11.83
N PHE A 626 45.91 1.64 10.70
CA PHE A 626 45.43 1.27 9.36
C PHE A 626 45.72 -0.20 9.01
N LYS A 627 46.56 -0.89 9.80
CA LYS A 627 46.98 -2.26 9.51
C LYS A 627 45.87 -3.25 9.86
N ALA A 628 45.34 -3.94 8.85
CA ALA A 628 44.36 -4.99 9.07
C ALA A 628 45.05 -6.30 9.47
N GLN A 629 44.46 -7.04 10.41
CA GLN A 629 44.89 -8.41 10.72
C GLN A 629 44.51 -9.39 9.60
N ALA A 630 43.44 -9.12 8.86
CA ALA A 630 43.00 -9.89 7.70
C ALA A 630 42.26 -9.00 6.70
N GLY A 631 42.35 -9.32 5.40
CA GLY A 631 41.81 -8.48 4.34
C GLY A 631 42.75 -7.30 3.98
N PRO A 632 42.26 -6.30 3.24
CA PRO A 632 43.06 -5.13 2.87
C PRO A 632 43.32 -4.19 4.05
N ASP A 633 44.51 -3.58 4.10
CA ASP A 633 44.83 -2.50 5.03
C ASP A 633 43.98 -1.25 4.71
N LEU A 634 43.51 -0.54 5.74
CA LEU A 634 42.47 0.52 5.64
C LEU A 634 42.90 1.73 4.80
N GLY A 635 44.20 1.93 4.59
CA GLY A 635 44.74 2.96 3.68
C GLY A 635 44.94 2.49 2.23
N GLY A 636 44.55 1.26 1.90
CA GLY A 636 44.77 0.64 0.58
C GLY A 636 43.71 0.99 -0.47
N SER A 637 43.95 0.61 -1.72
CA SER A 637 43.07 0.92 -2.87
C SER A 637 41.71 0.21 -2.88
N HIS A 638 41.41 -0.59 -1.86
CA HIS A 638 40.13 -1.30 -1.70
C HIS A 638 39.10 -0.50 -0.89
N PHE A 639 39.45 0.72 -0.47
CA PHE A 639 38.57 1.66 0.19
C PHE A 639 38.29 2.81 -0.77
N ARG A 640 37.04 2.92 -1.23
CA ARG A 640 36.66 3.87 -2.28
C ARG A 640 36.07 5.12 -1.65
N SER A 641 36.63 6.28 -1.94
CA SER A 641 36.07 7.56 -1.48
C SER A 641 34.66 7.76 -2.00
N LEU A 642 33.79 8.22 -1.11
CA LEU A 642 32.43 8.60 -1.43
C LEU A 642 32.34 10.09 -1.75
N VAL A 643 31.28 10.46 -2.45
CA VAL A 643 31.00 11.83 -2.87
C VAL A 643 29.62 12.22 -2.35
N GLU A 644 29.48 13.43 -1.83
CA GLU A 644 28.19 13.94 -1.38
C GLU A 644 27.14 13.85 -2.51
N PRO A 645 25.98 13.19 -2.25
CA PRO A 645 24.92 13.09 -3.24
C PRO A 645 24.16 14.41 -3.34
N ARG A 646 24.15 15.01 -4.52
CA ARG A 646 23.38 16.19 -4.89
C ARG A 646 22.19 15.74 -5.70
N VAL A 647 21.10 15.46 -4.98
CA VAL A 647 19.97 14.70 -5.49
C VAL A 647 18.89 15.62 -6.05
N ALA A 648 18.41 15.30 -7.25
CA ALA A 648 17.18 15.82 -7.78
C ALA A 648 16.21 14.68 -8.14
N VAL A 649 14.94 14.85 -7.80
CA VAL A 649 13.86 13.90 -8.08
C VAL A 649 12.84 14.58 -8.99
N LEU A 650 12.48 13.95 -10.11
CA LEU A 650 11.46 14.52 -11.00
C LEU A 650 10.08 14.49 -10.33
N THR A 651 9.35 15.59 -10.47
CA THR A 651 8.02 15.80 -9.89
C THR A 651 7.12 16.59 -10.84
N GLY A 652 5.87 16.84 -10.45
CA GLY A 652 4.87 17.50 -11.30
C GLY A 652 4.18 16.53 -12.28
N SER A 653 3.11 16.99 -12.93
CA SER A 653 2.37 16.15 -13.88
C SER A 653 3.28 15.74 -15.06
N PRO A 654 3.33 14.45 -15.47
CA PRO A 654 2.45 13.33 -15.11
C PRO A 654 3.10 12.33 -14.13
N ILE A 655 4.09 12.74 -13.35
CA ILE A 655 4.72 11.88 -12.34
C ILE A 655 3.65 11.41 -11.35
N SER A 656 3.69 10.12 -11.00
CA SER A 656 2.77 9.54 -10.03
C SER A 656 2.99 10.21 -8.66
N PRO A 657 1.96 10.84 -8.04
CA PRO A 657 2.08 11.43 -6.71
C PRO A 657 2.59 10.44 -5.67
N THR A 658 2.13 9.18 -5.70
CA THR A 658 2.52 8.17 -4.70
C THR A 658 3.96 7.68 -4.90
N SER A 659 4.48 7.65 -6.14
CA SER A 659 5.88 7.29 -6.42
C SER A 659 6.83 8.41 -5.99
N TYR A 660 6.50 9.66 -6.34
CA TYR A 660 7.24 10.83 -5.85
C TYR A 660 7.15 10.96 -4.32
N GLY A 661 5.95 10.77 -3.76
CA GLY A 661 5.68 10.86 -2.33
C GLY A 661 6.51 9.89 -1.49
N ALA A 662 6.60 8.63 -1.92
CA ALA A 662 7.45 7.63 -1.26
C ALA A 662 8.94 8.03 -1.26
N LEU A 663 9.43 8.59 -2.37
CA LEU A 663 10.79 9.12 -2.46
C LEU A 663 10.98 10.36 -1.59
N TRP A 664 10.03 11.29 -1.61
CA TRP A 664 10.09 12.50 -0.81
C TRP A 664 10.18 12.15 0.68
N ARG A 665 9.26 11.33 1.20
CA ARG A 665 9.30 10.89 2.60
C ARG A 665 10.61 10.17 2.93
N LEU A 666 11.07 9.25 2.07
CA LEU A 666 12.33 8.52 2.29
C LEU A 666 13.53 9.47 2.42
N LEU A 667 13.63 10.45 1.54
CA LEU A 667 14.75 11.39 1.52
C LEU A 667 14.65 12.39 2.67
N ASP A 668 13.45 12.89 2.97
CA ASP A 668 13.19 13.93 3.97
C ASP A 668 13.18 13.37 5.40
N GLU A 669 12.29 12.42 5.71
CA GLU A 669 12.07 11.89 7.05
C GLU A 669 13.08 10.80 7.43
N ASP A 670 13.27 9.77 6.58
CA ASP A 670 14.05 8.59 6.97
C ASP A 670 15.57 8.82 6.90
N LEU A 671 16.02 9.67 5.97
CA LEU A 671 17.43 9.92 5.70
C LEU A 671 17.89 11.33 6.08
N ALA A 672 16.98 12.29 6.25
CA ALA A 672 17.31 13.71 6.39
C ALA A 672 18.30 14.20 5.30
N LEU A 673 18.13 13.70 4.06
CA LEU A 673 18.93 14.04 2.90
C LEU A 673 18.31 15.22 2.15
N ARG A 674 19.06 16.31 2.02
CA ARG A 674 18.65 17.45 1.19
C ARG A 674 18.55 17.03 -0.28
N PHE A 675 17.40 17.27 -0.89
CA PHE A 675 17.18 17.04 -2.33
C PHE A 675 16.35 18.17 -2.95
N SER A 676 16.28 18.20 -4.28
CA SER A 676 15.41 19.12 -5.03
C SER A 676 14.35 18.36 -5.82
N GLY A 677 13.07 18.66 -5.57
CA GLY A 677 11.98 18.26 -6.46
C GLY A 677 11.99 19.12 -7.73
N LEU A 678 12.28 18.51 -8.88
CA LEU A 678 12.32 19.22 -10.16
C LEU A 678 11.03 18.99 -10.95
N ASP A 679 10.28 20.06 -11.19
CA ASP A 679 9.13 20.01 -12.10
C ASP A 679 9.61 19.54 -13.48
N ILE A 680 9.09 18.39 -13.92
CA ILE A 680 9.43 17.77 -15.20
C ILE A 680 9.14 18.71 -16.38
N GLY A 681 8.14 19.59 -16.28
CA GLY A 681 7.80 20.58 -17.31
C GLY A 681 8.90 21.63 -17.52
N ARG A 682 9.81 21.81 -16.55
CA ARG A 682 10.93 22.76 -16.62
C ARG A 682 12.26 22.12 -16.92
N PHE A 683 12.33 20.79 -17.06
CA PHE A 683 13.57 20.02 -17.20
C PHE A 683 14.55 20.59 -18.23
N ASN A 684 14.04 20.99 -19.40
CA ASN A 684 14.88 21.52 -20.50
C ASN A 684 15.52 22.88 -20.19
N SER A 685 14.93 23.65 -19.27
CA SER A 685 15.46 24.94 -18.80
C SER A 685 16.27 24.85 -17.51
N THR A 686 16.17 23.74 -16.80
CA THR A 686 16.89 23.51 -15.54
C THR A 686 18.38 23.35 -15.79
N ASP A 687 19.19 23.97 -14.92
CA ASP A 687 20.63 23.70 -14.82
C ASP A 687 20.86 22.37 -14.10
N LEU A 688 21.21 21.34 -14.87
CA LEU A 688 21.43 19.99 -14.35
C LEU A 688 22.80 19.84 -13.66
N ASP A 689 23.71 20.81 -13.82
CA ASP A 689 25.09 20.71 -13.35
C ASP A 689 25.19 20.84 -11.82
N ARG A 690 24.15 21.40 -11.21
CA ARG A 690 23.96 21.48 -9.75
C ARG A 690 23.75 20.10 -9.09
N TYR A 691 23.44 19.07 -9.88
CA TYR A 691 23.08 17.74 -9.41
C TYR A 691 24.03 16.67 -9.97
N ASN A 692 24.31 15.64 -9.17
CA ASN A 692 25.04 14.44 -9.61
C ASN A 692 24.18 13.17 -9.56
N VAL A 693 22.96 13.25 -9.01
CA VAL A 693 21.94 12.19 -9.05
C VAL A 693 20.61 12.75 -9.59
N LEU A 694 20.03 12.08 -10.57
CA LEU A 694 18.67 12.34 -11.06
C LEU A 694 17.82 11.08 -10.93
N VAL A 695 16.71 11.17 -10.20
CA VAL A 695 15.75 10.07 -10.03
C VAL A 695 14.53 10.32 -10.92
N PHE A 696 14.15 9.30 -11.69
CA PHE A 696 12.99 9.23 -12.57
C PHE A 696 11.96 8.27 -11.96
N PRO A 697 10.99 8.76 -11.16
CA PRO A 697 9.99 7.93 -10.50
C PRO A 697 9.02 7.29 -11.51
N SER A 698 8.07 6.49 -11.04
CA SER A 698 6.95 6.07 -11.90
C SER A 698 6.05 7.25 -12.27
N SER A 699 5.46 7.18 -13.46
CA SER A 699 4.64 8.21 -14.07
C SER A 699 3.33 7.62 -14.59
N PHE A 700 2.23 8.38 -14.59
CA PHE A 700 1.00 7.98 -15.30
C PHE A 700 1.07 8.27 -16.80
N GLY A 701 2.00 9.13 -17.22
CA GLY A 701 2.18 9.56 -18.61
C GLY A 701 3.56 9.24 -19.17
N SER A 702 3.80 9.69 -20.40
CA SER A 702 5.05 9.44 -21.12
C SER A 702 6.10 10.51 -20.84
N TYR A 703 7.25 10.10 -20.28
CA TYR A 703 8.45 10.94 -20.19
C TYR A 703 8.87 11.49 -21.56
N GLN A 704 8.80 10.66 -22.60
CA GLN A 704 9.17 11.06 -23.96
C GLN A 704 8.31 12.21 -24.50
N ALA A 705 7.02 12.26 -24.12
CA ALA A 705 6.11 13.33 -24.58
C ALA A 705 6.49 14.72 -24.04
N ILE A 706 7.22 14.77 -22.91
CA ILE A 706 7.54 16.01 -22.20
C ILE A 706 8.99 16.41 -22.44
N LEU A 707 9.90 15.44 -22.29
CA LEU A 707 11.33 15.69 -22.44
C LEU A 707 11.73 15.78 -23.93
N GLY A 708 11.08 15.00 -24.78
CA GLY A 708 11.41 14.90 -26.21
C GLY A 708 12.85 14.45 -26.45
N GLU A 709 13.31 14.61 -27.69
CA GLU A 709 14.70 14.29 -28.07
C GLU A 709 15.70 15.24 -27.42
N SER A 710 15.38 16.55 -27.33
CA SER A 710 16.25 17.56 -26.71
C SER A 710 16.54 17.25 -25.24
N GLY A 711 15.52 16.86 -24.47
CA GLY A 711 15.68 16.46 -23.07
C GLY A 711 16.51 15.19 -22.93
N MET A 712 16.29 14.20 -23.81
CA MET A 712 17.11 12.97 -23.85
C MET A 712 18.58 13.27 -24.16
N ASP A 713 18.86 14.17 -25.11
CA ASP A 713 20.22 14.57 -25.46
C ASP A 713 20.92 15.34 -24.34
N ARG A 714 20.21 16.23 -23.64
CA ARG A 714 20.72 16.90 -22.43
C ARG A 714 21.03 15.88 -21.34
N LEU A 715 20.11 14.94 -21.10
CA LEU A 715 20.31 13.87 -20.12
C LEU A 715 21.52 13.01 -20.47
N ARG A 716 21.68 12.58 -21.72
CA ARG A 716 22.83 11.78 -22.16
C ARG A 716 24.16 12.50 -21.88
N ARG A 717 24.28 13.77 -22.29
CA ARG A 717 25.47 14.58 -22.00
C ARG A 717 25.72 14.74 -20.49
N TRP A 718 24.65 14.90 -19.72
CA TRP A 718 24.74 15.00 -18.27
C TRP A 718 25.25 13.70 -17.62
N ILE A 719 24.78 12.54 -18.08
CA ILE A 719 25.27 11.23 -17.63
C ILE A 719 26.73 11.05 -18.04
N GLU A 720 27.07 11.29 -19.31
CA GLU A 720 28.43 11.10 -19.84
C GLU A 720 29.50 11.94 -19.10
N SER A 721 29.09 13.06 -18.49
CA SER A 721 29.93 13.96 -17.70
C SER A 721 30.02 13.61 -16.21
N GLY A 722 29.45 12.49 -15.76
CA GLY A 722 29.57 12.00 -14.38
C GLY A 722 28.26 11.95 -13.59
N GLY A 723 27.11 12.13 -14.25
CA GLY A 723 25.79 12.02 -13.62
C GLY A 723 25.36 10.57 -13.37
N THR A 724 24.60 10.34 -12.31
CA THR A 724 23.93 9.07 -12.00
C THR A 724 22.44 9.19 -12.25
N ALA A 725 21.93 8.55 -13.31
CA ALA A 725 20.50 8.48 -13.59
C ALA A 725 19.88 7.21 -12.99
N ILE A 726 18.82 7.36 -12.20
CA ILE A 726 18.11 6.25 -11.55
C ILE A 726 16.68 6.21 -12.08
N GLY A 727 16.31 5.14 -12.77
CA GLY A 727 14.95 4.92 -13.24
C GLY A 727 14.19 3.95 -12.35
N ILE A 728 12.94 4.26 -12.02
CA ILE A 728 12.03 3.43 -11.23
C ILE A 728 10.75 3.17 -12.03
N GLY A 729 10.29 1.92 -12.06
CA GLY A 729 9.08 1.53 -12.78
C GLY A 729 9.14 1.93 -14.25
N ASN A 730 8.18 2.73 -14.73
CA ASN A 730 8.22 3.20 -16.12
C ASN A 730 9.23 4.34 -16.38
N GLY A 731 9.79 4.97 -15.34
CA GLY A 731 11.00 5.78 -15.47
C GLY A 731 12.20 4.92 -15.90
N ALA A 732 12.31 3.69 -15.36
CA ALA A 732 13.30 2.73 -15.83
C ALA A 732 13.06 2.31 -17.28
N THR A 733 11.79 2.07 -17.64
CA THR A 733 11.40 1.78 -19.03
C THR A 733 11.80 2.89 -20.00
N TYR A 734 11.63 4.15 -19.62
CA TYR A 734 12.03 5.30 -20.45
C TYR A 734 13.54 5.31 -20.70
N LEU A 735 14.35 5.13 -19.66
CA LEU A 735 15.81 5.09 -19.76
C LEU A 735 16.35 3.83 -20.46
N ALA A 736 15.63 2.70 -20.36
CA ALA A 736 16.01 1.43 -20.99
C ALA A 736 15.55 1.31 -22.45
N ASN A 737 14.73 2.25 -22.94
CA ASN A 737 14.20 2.19 -24.29
C ASN A 737 15.35 2.20 -25.30
N GLU A 738 15.25 1.38 -26.34
CA GLU A 738 16.27 1.31 -27.39
C GLU A 738 16.58 2.68 -28.02
N SER A 739 15.55 3.52 -28.20
CA SER A 739 15.73 4.86 -28.78
C SER A 739 16.48 5.85 -27.87
N SER A 740 16.60 5.56 -26.57
CA SER A 740 17.39 6.39 -25.65
C SER A 740 18.89 6.33 -25.95
N GLY A 741 19.37 5.19 -26.47
CA GLY A 741 20.81 4.92 -26.65
C GLY A 741 21.63 4.96 -25.35
N LEU A 742 21.01 4.91 -24.17
CA LEU A 742 21.71 5.09 -22.88
C LEU A 742 22.30 3.81 -22.30
N THR A 743 21.67 2.66 -22.55
CA THR A 743 22.04 1.37 -21.92
C THR A 743 21.81 0.22 -22.90
N GLN A 744 22.37 -0.96 -22.63
CA GLN A 744 22.02 -2.26 -23.24
C GLN A 744 20.98 -3.04 -22.43
N THR A 745 20.47 -2.49 -21.32
CA THR A 745 19.27 -2.99 -20.64
C THR A 745 18.06 -2.70 -21.51
N ARG A 746 17.19 -3.69 -21.73
CA ARG A 746 15.95 -3.55 -22.52
C ARG A 746 14.77 -4.07 -21.74
N LEU A 747 13.59 -3.58 -22.08
CA LEU A 747 12.36 -4.30 -21.77
C LEU A 747 12.42 -5.68 -22.44
N ARG A 748 12.02 -6.73 -21.73
CA ARG A 748 11.96 -8.08 -22.32
C ARG A 748 11.11 -8.11 -23.60
N SER A 749 10.01 -7.37 -23.62
CA SER A 749 9.10 -7.26 -24.77
C SER A 749 9.76 -6.66 -26.03
N GLN A 750 10.89 -5.96 -25.89
CA GLN A 750 11.68 -5.40 -26.99
C GLN A 750 12.82 -6.32 -27.45
N ALA A 751 13.07 -7.43 -26.74
CA ALA A 751 14.20 -8.33 -26.99
C ALA A 751 13.77 -9.82 -27.01
N LEU A 752 12.55 -10.10 -27.48
CA LEU A 752 11.94 -11.44 -27.48
C LEU A 752 12.65 -12.45 -28.40
N ASP A 753 13.41 -11.97 -29.38
CA ASP A 753 14.24 -12.80 -30.26
C ASP A 753 15.46 -13.38 -29.53
N LYS A 754 16.03 -12.61 -28.59
CA LYS A 754 17.17 -13.02 -27.76
C LYS A 754 16.74 -13.64 -26.43
N PHE A 755 15.64 -13.15 -25.86
CA PHE A 755 15.13 -13.51 -24.54
C PHE A 755 13.64 -13.88 -24.58
N PRO A 756 13.23 -14.89 -25.38
CA PRO A 756 11.83 -15.35 -25.38
C PRO A 756 11.45 -15.84 -23.98
N PRO A 757 10.26 -15.52 -23.44
CA PRO A 757 9.81 -16.08 -22.17
C PRO A 757 9.63 -17.60 -22.27
N VAL A 758 9.61 -18.29 -21.13
CA VAL A 758 9.23 -19.69 -21.09
C VAL A 758 7.73 -19.81 -20.86
N VAL A 759 7.10 -20.79 -21.50
CA VAL A 759 5.70 -21.12 -21.29
C VAL A 759 5.62 -22.31 -20.33
N LEU A 760 4.84 -22.15 -19.26
CA LEU A 760 4.57 -23.19 -18.26
C LEU A 760 3.12 -23.66 -18.46
N GLY A 761 2.90 -24.89 -18.94
CA GLY A 761 1.56 -25.37 -19.25
C GLY A 761 1.53 -26.69 -20.05
N ILE A 762 0.38 -27.04 -20.63
CA ILE A 762 0.24 -28.21 -21.52
C ILE A 762 1.24 -28.13 -22.68
N ASP A 763 1.77 -29.28 -23.12
CA ASP A 763 2.73 -29.30 -24.22
C ASP A 763 2.09 -28.81 -25.53
N ALA A 764 2.92 -28.49 -26.52
CA ALA A 764 2.45 -27.88 -27.76
C ALA A 764 1.53 -28.83 -28.57
N GLU A 765 1.65 -30.14 -28.39
CA GLU A 765 0.80 -31.14 -29.05
C GLU A 765 -0.59 -31.21 -28.39
N ASP A 766 -0.66 -31.16 -27.06
CA ASP A 766 -1.90 -31.02 -26.29
C ASP A 766 -2.62 -29.72 -26.60
N ALA A 767 -1.88 -28.62 -26.68
CA ALA A 767 -2.42 -27.32 -27.00
C ALA A 767 -2.90 -27.25 -28.47
N GLN A 768 -2.30 -28.02 -29.38
CA GLN A 768 -2.77 -28.16 -30.76
C GLN A 768 -4.03 -29.04 -30.85
N ARG A 769 -4.11 -30.13 -30.06
CA ARG A 769 -5.32 -30.97 -29.93
C ARG A 769 -6.51 -30.19 -29.38
N ALA A 770 -6.26 -29.25 -28.47
CA ALA A 770 -7.29 -28.34 -27.95
C ALA A 770 -7.82 -27.34 -29.00
N GLY A 771 -7.15 -27.22 -30.15
CA GLY A 771 -7.47 -26.27 -31.23
C GLY A 771 -6.84 -24.90 -31.01
N GLY A 772 -6.93 -24.03 -32.02
CA GLY A 772 -6.45 -22.64 -31.90
C GLY A 772 -7.14 -21.93 -30.74
N PHE A 773 -6.39 -21.09 -30.01
CA PHE A 773 -6.87 -20.36 -28.83
C PHE A 773 -8.05 -19.43 -29.20
N ARG A 774 -9.27 -19.95 -29.17
CA ARG A 774 -10.50 -19.15 -29.29
C ARG A 774 -11.00 -18.84 -27.90
N ALA A 775 -11.28 -17.56 -27.63
CA ALA A 775 -11.83 -17.05 -26.37
C ALA A 775 -13.28 -17.49 -26.07
N THR A 776 -13.74 -18.60 -26.66
CA THR A 776 -15.06 -19.16 -26.42
C THR A 776 -14.94 -20.23 -25.34
N GLY A 777 -15.63 -19.99 -24.23
CA GLY A 777 -15.70 -20.91 -23.10
C GLY A 777 -16.08 -22.33 -23.50
N ILE A 778 -15.66 -23.25 -22.65
CA ILE A 778 -15.95 -24.68 -22.60
C ILE A 778 -17.31 -25.02 -23.23
N ARG A 779 -17.31 -25.79 -24.32
CA ARG A 779 -18.48 -26.59 -24.72
C ARG A 779 -18.52 -27.79 -23.76
N PRO A 780 -19.68 -28.19 -23.22
CA PRO A 780 -19.74 -29.40 -22.39
C PRO A 780 -19.20 -30.60 -23.18
N PRO A 781 -18.50 -31.55 -22.52
CA PRO A 781 -18.03 -32.73 -23.22
C PRO A 781 -19.23 -33.50 -23.78
N ALA A 782 -19.11 -33.97 -25.03
CA ALA A 782 -19.99 -35.01 -25.52
C ALA A 782 -19.82 -36.27 -24.64
N PRO A 783 -20.89 -37.04 -24.38
CA PRO A 783 -20.81 -38.22 -23.52
C PRO A 783 -19.78 -39.24 -24.04
N PRO A 784 -19.11 -39.98 -23.15
CA PRO A 784 -17.96 -40.80 -23.52
C PRO A 784 -18.36 -41.95 -24.45
N LYS A 785 -17.60 -42.11 -25.54
CA LYS A 785 -17.56 -43.38 -26.28
C LYS A 785 -16.65 -44.37 -25.53
N LYS A 786 -17.09 -45.62 -25.41
CA LYS A 786 -16.40 -46.73 -24.72
C LYS A 786 -14.95 -46.93 -25.21
N PRO A 787 -14.02 -47.39 -24.35
CA PRO A 787 -12.61 -47.50 -24.68
C PRO A 787 -12.31 -48.72 -25.55
N ALA A 788 -11.38 -48.55 -26.50
CA ALA A 788 -10.65 -49.65 -27.12
C ALA A 788 -9.32 -49.84 -26.37
N THR A 789 -9.03 -51.09 -26.05
CA THR A 789 -7.84 -51.60 -25.35
C THR A 789 -6.58 -51.52 -26.20
N GLY A 790 -5.43 -51.20 -25.60
CA GLY A 790 -4.11 -51.44 -26.18
C GLY A 790 -2.96 -50.83 -25.39
N ASP A 791 -2.17 -51.70 -24.74
CA ASP A 791 -0.98 -51.42 -23.93
C ASP A 791 0.18 -50.72 -24.66
N SER A 792 0.95 -49.89 -23.96
CA SER A 792 2.37 -50.19 -23.66
C SER A 792 3.05 -49.13 -22.78
N LYS A 793 3.83 -49.65 -21.83
CA LYS A 793 4.59 -48.96 -20.78
C LYS A 793 5.84 -48.25 -21.32
N LYS A 794 6.22 -47.13 -20.69
CA LYS A 794 7.62 -46.82 -20.30
C LYS A 794 7.63 -45.87 -19.09
N ALA A 795 8.26 -46.32 -18.01
CA ALA A 795 8.42 -45.58 -16.76
C ALA A 795 9.56 -44.56 -16.89
N ALA A 796 9.30 -43.30 -16.54
CA ALA A 796 10.33 -42.29 -16.32
C ALA A 796 10.88 -42.41 -14.89
N ALA A 797 12.18 -42.15 -14.73
CA ALA A 797 12.87 -42.13 -13.44
C ALA A 797 12.27 -41.07 -12.50
N PRO A 798 12.28 -41.29 -11.17
CA PRO A 798 11.69 -40.35 -10.24
C PRO A 798 12.55 -39.09 -10.15
N VAL A 799 11.97 -37.96 -10.58
CA VAL A 799 12.43 -36.63 -10.18
C VAL A 799 12.21 -36.53 -8.67
N ALA A 800 13.25 -36.15 -7.93
CA ALA A 800 13.15 -35.93 -6.49
C ALA A 800 12.05 -34.90 -6.21
N LYS A 801 10.95 -35.35 -5.61
CA LYS A 801 9.89 -34.47 -5.11
C LYS A 801 10.46 -33.69 -3.94
N VAL A 802 10.67 -32.38 -4.12
CA VAL A 802 10.70 -31.45 -3.01
C VAL A 802 9.27 -31.36 -2.47
N THR A 803 8.94 -32.22 -1.51
CA THR A 803 7.70 -32.09 -0.73
C THR A 803 7.86 -30.85 0.15
N ARG A 804 7.34 -29.72 -0.32
CA ARG A 804 7.02 -28.63 0.61
C ARG A 804 5.80 -29.09 1.42
N LEU A 805 5.95 -29.11 2.75
CA LEU A 805 4.93 -29.51 3.73
C LEU A 805 4.24 -28.26 4.32
N SER A 806 4.29 -27.13 3.62
CA SER A 806 3.84 -25.86 4.14
C SER A 806 2.32 -25.73 3.97
N PRO A 807 1.57 -25.27 5.00
CA PRO A 807 0.14 -24.96 4.85
C PRO A 807 -0.13 -23.83 3.85
N TYR A 808 0.91 -23.13 3.38
CA TYR A 808 0.84 -22.07 2.37
C TYR A 808 1.08 -22.57 0.93
N ASP A 809 1.30 -23.87 0.72
CA ASP A 809 1.49 -24.47 -0.62
C ASP A 809 0.18 -24.57 -1.44
N VAL A 810 -0.74 -23.61 -1.27
CA VAL A 810 -2.15 -23.67 -1.71
C VAL A 810 -2.44 -23.05 -3.09
N ALA A 811 -1.39 -22.75 -3.88
CA ALA A 811 -1.38 -22.50 -5.34
C ALA A 811 -2.05 -21.18 -5.83
N PRO A 812 -1.64 -20.60 -6.99
CA PRO A 812 -1.02 -21.25 -8.15
C PRO A 812 0.51 -21.05 -8.23
N ALA A 813 1.32 -22.01 -8.68
CA ALA A 813 1.16 -22.87 -9.86
C ALA A 813 0.02 -23.90 -9.82
N ILE A 814 -1.10 -23.53 -10.44
CA ILE A 814 -2.29 -24.33 -10.79
C ILE A 814 -3.14 -24.85 -9.60
N GLY A 815 -4.03 -24.00 -9.09
CA GLY A 815 -5.11 -24.40 -8.16
C GLY A 815 -6.29 -25.10 -8.85
N ALA A 816 -7.17 -25.74 -8.06
CA ALA A 816 -8.32 -26.55 -8.51
C ALA A 816 -9.37 -25.83 -9.39
N GLY A 817 -9.25 -24.50 -9.54
CA GLY A 817 -10.03 -23.66 -10.45
C GLY A 817 -9.57 -23.71 -11.91
N ALA A 818 -8.33 -24.09 -12.19
CA ALA A 818 -7.74 -24.11 -13.53
C ALA A 818 -8.06 -25.37 -14.35
N LYS A 819 -8.99 -26.22 -13.87
CA LYS A 819 -9.43 -27.49 -14.49
C LYS A 819 -9.57 -27.47 -16.03
N PRO A 820 -10.04 -26.41 -16.72
CA PRO A 820 -10.19 -26.45 -18.17
C PRO A 820 -8.87 -26.60 -18.95
N PHE A 821 -7.73 -26.22 -18.36
CA PHE A 821 -6.42 -26.23 -19.03
C PHE A 821 -5.49 -27.34 -18.55
N THR A 822 -5.93 -28.17 -17.60
CA THR A 822 -5.13 -29.25 -16.99
C THR A 822 -5.93 -30.51 -16.72
N ILE A 823 -6.92 -30.82 -17.58
CA ILE A 823 -7.70 -32.05 -17.46
C ILE A 823 -6.75 -33.24 -17.55
N GLY A 824 -6.56 -33.96 -16.43
CA GLY A 824 -5.73 -35.17 -16.33
C GLY A 824 -4.46 -35.06 -15.49
N THR A 825 -4.10 -33.88 -14.97
CA THR A 825 -2.87 -33.69 -14.17
C THR A 825 -3.19 -33.59 -12.67
N PRO A 826 -2.53 -34.37 -11.78
CA PRO A 826 -2.74 -34.28 -10.33
C PRO A 826 -2.47 -32.88 -9.76
N GLN A 827 -3.17 -32.52 -8.68
CA GLN A 827 -2.89 -31.29 -7.92
C GLN A 827 -1.44 -31.35 -7.39
N GLY A 828 -0.63 -30.32 -7.66
CA GLY A 828 0.80 -30.34 -7.36
C GLY A 828 1.65 -31.20 -8.32
N ALA A 829 1.15 -31.55 -9.51
CA ALA A 829 1.99 -32.14 -10.55
C ALA A 829 3.03 -31.12 -11.03
N ALA A 830 4.24 -31.61 -11.29
CA ALA A 830 5.29 -30.80 -11.90
C ALA A 830 4.73 -30.16 -13.18
N ALA A 831 4.98 -28.86 -13.36
CA ALA A 831 4.77 -28.22 -14.65
C ALA A 831 5.48 -29.07 -15.71
N ASN A 832 4.86 -29.24 -16.89
CA ASN A 832 5.63 -29.72 -18.03
C ASN A 832 6.89 -28.88 -18.15
N PRO A 833 8.01 -29.48 -18.58
CA PRO A 833 9.28 -28.78 -18.63
C PRO A 833 9.10 -27.45 -19.38
N PRO A 834 9.65 -26.33 -18.86
CA PRO A 834 9.50 -25.03 -19.49
C PRO A 834 9.97 -25.10 -20.95
N VAL A 835 9.15 -24.62 -21.87
CA VAL A 835 9.49 -24.54 -23.29
C VAL A 835 9.67 -23.08 -23.68
N ALA A 836 10.72 -22.76 -24.42
CA ALA A 836 10.92 -21.42 -24.95
C ALA A 836 9.73 -21.00 -25.83
N LEU A 837 9.22 -19.77 -25.69
CA LEU A 837 8.03 -19.28 -26.40
C LEU A 837 8.11 -19.52 -27.91
N GLY A 838 9.27 -19.28 -28.53
CA GLY A 838 9.44 -19.50 -29.96
C GLY A 838 9.31 -20.96 -30.38
N ALA A 839 9.74 -21.90 -29.54
CA ALA A 839 9.55 -23.33 -29.76
C ALA A 839 8.10 -23.76 -29.50
N TRP A 840 7.44 -23.17 -28.50
CA TRP A 840 6.02 -23.38 -28.22
C TRP A 840 5.12 -22.92 -29.37
N LEU A 841 5.49 -21.84 -30.06
CA LEU A 841 4.76 -21.33 -31.24
C LEU A 841 4.99 -22.17 -32.50
N LYS A 842 6.05 -23.00 -32.56
CA LYS A 842 6.48 -23.71 -33.77
C LYS A 842 5.36 -24.56 -34.40
N PRO A 843 4.51 -25.29 -33.65
CA PRO A 843 3.42 -26.08 -34.24
C PRO A 843 2.24 -25.25 -34.79
N TYR A 844 2.20 -23.95 -34.49
CA TYR A 844 1.15 -23.03 -34.93
C TYR A 844 1.56 -22.16 -36.12
N LEU A 845 2.79 -22.34 -36.62
CA LEU A 845 3.28 -21.61 -37.78
C LEU A 845 2.61 -22.13 -39.05
N ALA A 846 2.36 -21.23 -40.00
CA ALA A 846 1.85 -21.62 -41.32
C ALA A 846 2.85 -22.55 -42.05
N ASP A 847 2.32 -23.41 -42.92
CA ASP A 847 3.11 -24.38 -43.69
C ASP A 847 4.32 -23.72 -44.38
N GLY A 848 5.50 -24.31 -44.18
CA GLY A 848 6.76 -23.82 -44.74
C GLY A 848 7.52 -22.80 -43.89
N LYS A 849 7.00 -22.37 -42.74
CA LYS A 849 7.73 -21.50 -41.78
C LYS A 849 8.48 -22.32 -40.73
N SER A 850 9.78 -22.06 -40.56
CA SER A 850 10.64 -22.77 -39.60
C SER A 850 10.81 -22.06 -38.25
N ALA A 851 10.47 -20.76 -38.18
CA ALA A 851 10.56 -19.93 -36.98
C ALA A 851 9.42 -18.87 -36.95
N PRO A 852 8.97 -18.45 -35.75
CA PRO A 852 7.97 -17.38 -35.60
C PRO A 852 8.53 -16.03 -36.04
N SER A 853 7.67 -15.16 -36.59
CA SER A 853 8.04 -13.78 -36.88
C SER A 853 8.15 -12.95 -35.59
N LYS A 854 8.77 -11.76 -35.66
CA LYS A 854 8.84 -10.83 -34.52
C LYS A 854 7.44 -10.42 -34.06
N GLU A 855 6.52 -10.24 -35.00
CA GLU A 855 5.12 -9.89 -34.73
C GLU A 855 4.40 -11.02 -33.99
N ALA A 856 4.60 -12.29 -34.41
CA ALA A 856 4.01 -13.44 -33.74
C ALA A 856 4.53 -13.61 -32.29
N LEU A 857 5.83 -13.38 -32.07
CA LEU A 857 6.41 -13.36 -30.72
C LEU A 857 5.83 -12.22 -29.87
N ALA A 858 5.71 -11.03 -30.45
CA ALA A 858 5.17 -9.85 -29.75
C ALA A 858 3.69 -10.01 -29.39
N GLU A 859 2.87 -10.56 -30.29
CA GLU A 859 1.45 -10.84 -30.03
C GLU A 859 1.28 -11.90 -28.92
N ALA A 860 2.08 -12.97 -28.98
CA ALA A 860 2.08 -14.01 -27.97
C ALA A 860 2.52 -13.49 -26.59
N ASP A 861 3.63 -12.73 -26.51
CA ASP A 861 4.04 -12.08 -25.25
C ASP A 861 2.95 -11.13 -24.74
N ALA A 862 2.36 -10.29 -25.61
CA ALA A 862 1.29 -9.37 -25.24
C ALA A 862 0.09 -10.07 -24.59
N ARG A 863 -0.28 -11.28 -25.05
CA ARG A 863 -1.28 -12.11 -24.36
C ARG A 863 -0.79 -12.57 -22.99
N LEU A 864 0.43 -13.10 -22.89
CA LEU A 864 0.99 -13.55 -21.61
C LEU A 864 1.11 -12.41 -20.58
N ARG A 865 1.33 -11.15 -21.01
CA ARG A 865 1.39 -9.99 -20.10
C ARG A 865 0.06 -9.66 -19.43
N ARG A 866 -1.06 -10.19 -19.91
CA ARG A 866 -2.37 -10.02 -19.24
C ARG A 866 -2.36 -10.66 -17.86
N PHE A 867 -1.57 -11.72 -17.68
CA PHE A 867 -1.41 -12.47 -16.43
C PHE A 867 -0.28 -11.94 -15.53
N ALA A 868 0.13 -10.68 -15.71
CA ALA A 868 1.23 -10.08 -14.97
C ALA A 868 1.04 -10.12 -13.44
N PRO A 869 2.14 -10.14 -12.66
CA PRO A 869 2.08 -10.02 -11.20
C PRO A 869 1.31 -8.76 -10.75
N ARG A 870 0.42 -8.93 -9.78
CA ARG A 870 -0.37 -7.85 -9.14
C ARG A 870 -0.09 -7.80 -7.65
N GLY A 871 1.03 -7.16 -7.28
CA GLY A 871 1.52 -7.10 -5.91
C GLY A 871 1.86 -8.49 -5.38
N VAL A 872 2.86 -9.12 -5.98
CA VAL A 872 3.32 -10.49 -5.66
C VAL A 872 4.73 -10.40 -5.10
N PHE A 873 5.04 -11.15 -4.05
CA PHE A 873 6.41 -11.26 -3.59
C PHE A 873 7.17 -12.30 -4.40
N LEU A 874 8.21 -11.84 -5.09
CA LEU A 874 9.15 -12.68 -5.82
C LEU A 874 10.52 -12.62 -5.17
N ARG A 875 11.25 -13.75 -5.16
CA ARG A 875 12.63 -13.81 -4.70
C ARG A 875 13.56 -13.15 -5.72
N ILE A 876 14.36 -12.19 -5.28
CA ILE A 876 15.51 -11.68 -6.03
C ILE A 876 16.81 -12.15 -5.38
N GLU A 877 17.77 -12.58 -6.19
CA GLU A 877 19.11 -12.99 -5.81
C GLU A 877 20.08 -11.85 -6.09
N LEU A 878 20.97 -11.58 -5.12
CA LEU A 878 21.87 -10.43 -5.15
C LEU A 878 23.30 -10.87 -5.48
N ASP A 879 23.93 -10.22 -6.45
CA ASP A 879 25.36 -10.38 -6.72
C ASP A 879 26.19 -9.56 -5.73
N GLN A 880 26.77 -10.24 -4.74
CA GLN A 880 27.58 -9.64 -3.67
C GLN A 880 28.88 -8.97 -4.16
N GLN A 881 29.28 -9.18 -5.41
CA GLN A 881 30.44 -8.49 -5.99
C GLN A 881 30.10 -7.08 -6.46
N ILE A 882 28.82 -6.78 -6.71
CA ILE A 882 28.36 -5.47 -7.16
C ILE A 882 28.07 -4.59 -5.95
N TRP A 883 28.63 -3.38 -5.96
CA TRP A 883 28.58 -2.45 -4.83
C TRP A 883 27.17 -2.01 -4.41
N LEU A 884 26.15 -2.23 -5.25
CA LEU A 884 24.73 -1.99 -4.96
C LEU A 884 24.14 -2.98 -3.95
N ASN A 885 24.85 -4.08 -3.66
CA ASN A 885 24.41 -5.11 -2.73
C ASN A 885 25.27 -5.20 -1.46
N TRP A 886 26.27 -4.34 -1.28
CA TRP A 886 27.15 -4.44 -0.13
C TRP A 886 26.40 -4.17 1.19
N GLY A 887 26.64 -5.03 2.18
CA GLY A 887 25.93 -5.04 3.45
C GLY A 887 24.53 -5.69 3.40
N LEU A 888 24.13 -6.28 2.26
CA LEU A 888 22.88 -7.03 2.11
C LEU A 888 23.13 -8.54 2.07
N GLY A 889 22.08 -9.32 2.31
CA GLY A 889 22.11 -10.77 2.13
C GLY A 889 22.08 -11.23 0.68
N ASP A 890 22.17 -12.54 0.47
CA ASP A 890 22.23 -13.13 -0.89
C ASP A 890 20.88 -13.09 -1.63
N SER A 891 19.78 -12.83 -0.92
CA SER A 891 18.46 -12.70 -1.54
C SER A 891 17.52 -11.83 -0.70
N ILE A 892 16.56 -11.18 -1.37
CA ILE A 892 15.54 -10.32 -0.76
C ILE A 892 14.17 -10.64 -1.40
N PRO A 893 13.05 -10.62 -0.65
CA PRO A 893 11.71 -10.58 -1.23
C PRO A 893 11.44 -9.22 -1.90
N ALA A 894 11.09 -9.21 -3.17
CA ALA A 894 10.68 -8.01 -3.89
C ALA A 894 9.17 -8.06 -4.20
N LEU A 895 8.44 -7.02 -3.80
CA LEU A 895 7.04 -6.85 -4.20
C LEU A 895 6.98 -6.38 -5.65
N ILE A 896 6.26 -7.11 -6.50
CA ILE A 896 6.16 -6.85 -7.94
C ILE A 896 4.72 -6.53 -8.32
N ASN A 897 4.53 -5.36 -8.92
CA ASN A 897 3.24 -4.92 -9.48
C ASN A 897 3.44 -4.28 -10.86
N SER A 898 3.98 -5.06 -11.79
CA SER A 898 4.33 -4.58 -13.13
C SER A 898 4.03 -5.63 -14.19
N ARG A 899 3.81 -5.18 -15.43
CA ARG A 899 3.60 -6.04 -16.61
C ARG A 899 4.88 -6.40 -17.33
N ASP A 900 5.91 -5.60 -17.14
CA ASP A 900 7.17 -5.68 -17.86
C ASP A 900 8.34 -5.89 -16.89
N THR A 901 9.38 -6.53 -17.39
CA THR A 901 10.63 -6.79 -16.69
C THR A 901 11.81 -6.47 -17.60
N LEU A 902 13.01 -6.36 -17.02
CA LEU A 902 14.22 -5.98 -17.73
C LEU A 902 15.07 -7.21 -18.06
N VAL A 903 15.69 -7.17 -19.23
CA VAL A 903 16.75 -8.10 -19.65
C VAL A 903 17.95 -7.28 -20.05
N ALA A 904 19.13 -7.88 -19.96
CA ALA A 904 20.37 -7.15 -20.17
C ALA A 904 21.38 -8.02 -20.91
N THR A 905 22.17 -7.37 -21.75
CA THR A 905 23.37 -7.95 -22.37
C THR A 905 24.61 -7.22 -21.89
N GLN A 906 25.78 -7.85 -22.02
CA GLN A 906 27.07 -7.19 -21.76
C GLN A 906 27.13 -5.83 -22.49
N PRO A 907 27.67 -4.77 -21.88
CA PRO A 907 28.47 -4.75 -20.64
C PRO A 907 27.66 -4.49 -19.33
N VAL A 908 26.33 -4.61 -19.36
CA VAL A 908 25.48 -4.32 -18.18
C VAL A 908 25.79 -5.26 -17.02
N GLN A 909 25.87 -4.69 -15.82
CA GLN A 909 25.92 -5.43 -14.57
C GLN A 909 24.50 -5.64 -14.03
N VAL A 910 24.10 -6.89 -13.82
CA VAL A 910 22.82 -7.24 -13.20
C VAL A 910 23.08 -7.46 -11.71
N ALA A 911 22.85 -6.42 -10.90
CA ALA A 911 23.08 -6.47 -9.46
C ALA A 911 22.07 -7.39 -8.76
N ALA A 912 20.82 -7.40 -9.21
CA ALA A 912 19.81 -8.30 -8.68
C ALA A 912 19.04 -8.98 -9.80
N ARG A 913 18.86 -10.30 -9.67
CA ARG A 913 18.14 -11.14 -10.64
C ARG A 913 16.97 -11.84 -9.98
N PHE A 914 15.84 -11.97 -10.65
CA PHE A 914 14.78 -12.84 -10.19
C PHE A 914 15.24 -14.30 -10.16
N ALA A 915 14.91 -15.03 -9.10
CA ALA A 915 15.30 -16.43 -8.92
C ALA A 915 14.74 -17.35 -10.04
N GLU A 916 15.22 -18.58 -10.05
CA GLU A 916 14.65 -19.64 -10.90
C GLU A 916 13.19 -19.93 -10.56
N VAL A 917 12.44 -20.42 -11.55
CA VAL A 917 10.97 -20.58 -11.48
C VAL A 917 10.48 -21.37 -10.25
N ASP A 918 11.25 -22.34 -9.79
CA ASP A 918 10.93 -23.19 -8.64
C ASP A 918 11.10 -22.47 -7.30
N GLN A 919 11.95 -21.43 -7.24
CA GLN A 919 12.23 -20.63 -6.04
C GLN A 919 11.72 -19.19 -6.15
N LEU A 920 11.12 -18.83 -7.28
CA LEU A 920 10.71 -17.47 -7.60
C LEU A 920 9.57 -16.95 -6.71
N HIS A 921 8.54 -17.75 -6.49
CA HIS A 921 7.32 -17.31 -5.81
C HIS A 921 7.47 -17.41 -4.29
N LEU A 922 7.23 -16.30 -3.60
CA LEU A 922 7.22 -16.23 -2.13
C LEU A 922 5.82 -15.97 -1.56
N GLY A 923 5.01 -15.14 -2.24
CA GLY A 923 3.69 -14.75 -1.74
C GLY A 923 2.82 -14.04 -2.77
N GLY A 924 1.51 -14.00 -2.54
CA GLY A 924 0.52 -13.41 -3.47
C GLY A 924 0.18 -14.28 -4.70
N LEU A 925 -0.58 -13.75 -5.65
CA LEU A 925 -1.07 -14.49 -6.84
C LEU A 925 -0.07 -14.42 -8.00
N LEU A 926 0.64 -15.53 -8.28
CA LEU A 926 1.51 -15.65 -9.44
C LEU A 926 0.94 -16.64 -10.47
N TRP A 927 0.55 -16.13 -11.64
CA TRP A 927 0.17 -16.98 -12.77
C TRP A 927 1.40 -17.69 -13.36
N PRO A 928 1.28 -18.94 -13.85
CA PRO A 928 2.37 -19.64 -14.54
C PRO A 928 2.96 -18.84 -15.71
N GLU A 929 2.11 -18.13 -16.47
CA GLU A 929 2.51 -17.24 -17.56
C GLU A 929 3.39 -16.09 -17.07
N ALA A 930 3.12 -15.54 -15.88
CA ALA A 930 4.00 -14.56 -15.25
C ALA A 930 5.28 -15.21 -14.73
N ALA A 931 5.20 -16.34 -14.02
CA ALA A 931 6.39 -17.02 -13.50
C ALA A 931 7.44 -17.27 -14.61
N GLY A 932 7.02 -17.79 -15.76
CA GLY A 932 7.90 -18.03 -16.91
C GLY A 932 8.43 -16.76 -17.61
N ARG A 933 7.73 -15.63 -17.50
CA ARG A 933 8.20 -14.33 -18.02
C ARG A 933 9.21 -13.65 -17.11
N TRP A 934 9.09 -13.85 -15.80
CA TRP A 934 9.86 -13.13 -14.78
C TRP A 934 11.10 -13.87 -14.30
N ALA A 935 11.09 -15.21 -14.28
CA ALA A 935 12.24 -16.01 -13.87
C ALA A 935 13.52 -15.60 -14.62
N GLN A 936 14.63 -15.50 -13.88
CA GLN A 936 15.96 -15.18 -14.39
C GLN A 936 16.12 -13.81 -15.08
N THR A 937 15.11 -12.94 -15.02
CA THR A 937 15.19 -11.55 -15.53
C THR A 937 15.82 -10.61 -14.50
N ALA A 938 16.17 -9.40 -14.91
CA ALA A 938 16.86 -8.44 -14.04
C ALA A 938 15.87 -7.61 -13.21
N TYR A 939 16.12 -7.53 -11.89
CA TYR A 939 15.44 -6.62 -10.97
C TYR A 939 16.25 -5.33 -10.75
N LEU A 940 17.57 -5.39 -10.79
CA LEU A 940 18.42 -4.20 -10.65
C LEU A 940 19.57 -4.27 -11.64
N THR A 941 19.62 -3.32 -12.56
CA THR A 941 20.74 -3.21 -13.51
C THR A 941 21.51 -1.93 -13.29
N ARG A 942 22.80 -1.99 -13.65
CA ARG A 942 23.70 -0.84 -13.68
C ARG A 942 24.59 -0.91 -14.91
N GLU A 943 24.75 0.21 -15.60
CA GLU A 943 25.69 0.36 -16.71
C GLU A 943 26.41 1.70 -16.61
N GLY A 944 27.73 1.67 -16.84
CA GLY A 944 28.54 2.88 -16.93
C GLY A 944 28.39 3.53 -18.31
N VAL A 945 28.17 4.83 -18.35
CA VAL A 945 27.98 5.62 -19.57
C VAL A 945 28.88 6.84 -19.51
N GLY A 946 29.91 6.88 -20.37
CA GLY A 946 30.97 7.89 -20.28
C GLY A 946 31.65 7.86 -18.90
N ARG A 947 31.56 8.96 -18.15
CA ARG A 947 32.01 9.03 -16.75
C ARG A 947 30.92 8.70 -15.74
N GLY A 948 29.64 8.76 -16.11
CA GLY A 948 28.51 8.50 -15.23
C GLY A 948 27.94 7.09 -15.37
N GLN A 949 26.66 6.94 -15.05
CA GLN A 949 25.98 5.65 -15.06
C GLN A 949 24.45 5.77 -15.13
N VAL A 950 23.82 4.65 -15.49
CA VAL A 950 22.38 4.43 -15.44
C VAL A 950 22.09 3.23 -14.53
N ILE A 951 21.16 3.39 -13.59
CA ILE A 951 20.70 2.36 -12.66
C ILE A 951 19.18 2.21 -12.81
N LEU A 952 18.68 0.98 -12.94
CA LEU A 952 17.28 0.74 -13.30
C LEU A 952 16.61 -0.28 -12.37
N PHE A 953 15.42 0.10 -11.89
CA PHE A 953 14.49 -0.76 -11.15
C PHE A 953 13.20 -0.92 -11.97
N PRO A 954 12.80 -2.13 -12.39
CA PRO A 954 11.57 -2.36 -13.18
C PRO A 954 10.29 -2.15 -12.37
N ASN A 955 10.40 -2.03 -11.04
CA ASN A 955 9.30 -1.82 -10.11
C ASN A 955 9.74 -0.86 -9.00
N GLU A 956 8.80 -0.38 -8.19
CA GLU A 956 9.08 0.44 -7.00
C GLU A 956 9.85 -0.37 -5.95
N PRO A 957 11.13 -0.03 -5.63
CA PRO A 957 11.86 -0.66 -4.53
C PRO A 957 11.42 -0.11 -3.16
N GLU A 958 10.73 1.03 -3.15
CA GLU A 958 10.14 1.70 -1.98
C GLU A 958 8.62 1.83 -2.18
N PHE A 959 7.91 0.70 -2.21
CA PHE A 959 6.48 0.72 -2.47
C PHE A 959 5.72 1.24 -1.24
N ARG A 960 5.15 2.45 -1.36
CA ARG A 960 4.31 3.11 -0.34
C ARG A 960 4.90 3.11 1.08
N GLY A 961 6.23 3.14 1.25
CA GLY A 961 6.84 3.31 2.58
C GLY A 961 7.03 2.04 3.43
N TRP A 962 6.54 0.87 3.00
CA TRP A 962 6.55 -0.36 3.83
C TRP A 962 7.51 -1.45 3.34
N THR A 963 8.08 -1.36 2.13
CA THR A 963 9.06 -2.34 1.60
C THR A 963 10.51 -2.06 2.04
N LEU A 964 10.78 -2.06 3.35
CA LEU A 964 12.13 -1.83 3.91
C LEU A 964 13.20 -2.80 3.37
N GLY A 965 12.80 -4.01 2.99
CA GLY A 965 13.68 -5.01 2.39
C GLY A 965 14.40 -4.49 1.16
N THR A 966 13.65 -4.03 0.16
CA THR A 966 14.18 -3.50 -1.11
C THR A 966 14.60 -2.03 -1.03
N ARG A 967 14.10 -1.26 -0.05
CA ARG A 967 14.49 0.14 0.22
C ARG A 967 16.00 0.34 0.19
N ARG A 968 16.74 -0.57 0.83
CA ARG A 968 18.20 -0.46 0.99
C ARG A 968 18.93 -0.42 -0.35
N LEU A 969 18.43 -1.11 -1.38
CA LEU A 969 19.00 -1.07 -2.74
C LEU A 969 18.88 0.33 -3.35
N LEU A 970 17.72 0.98 -3.20
CA LEU A 970 17.49 2.34 -3.69
C LEU A 970 18.36 3.35 -2.94
N VAL A 971 18.39 3.28 -1.61
CA VAL A 971 19.22 4.17 -0.78
C VAL A 971 20.69 4.04 -1.17
N GLN A 972 21.17 2.82 -1.43
CA GLN A 972 22.54 2.58 -1.88
C GLN A 972 22.81 3.22 -3.24
N ALA A 973 21.88 3.06 -4.20
CA ALA A 973 21.98 3.68 -5.52
C ALA A 973 22.06 5.23 -5.45
N ILE A 974 21.27 5.86 -4.57
CA ILE A 974 21.23 7.32 -4.39
C ILE A 974 22.48 7.84 -3.67
N VAL A 975 22.82 7.25 -2.53
CA VAL A 975 23.84 7.80 -1.61
C VAL A 975 25.26 7.42 -2.04
N ALA A 976 25.49 6.17 -2.43
CA ALA A 976 26.83 5.70 -2.79
C ALA A 976 27.10 5.75 -4.32
N GLY A 977 26.04 5.83 -5.13
CA GLY A 977 26.14 5.85 -6.59
C GLY A 977 27.11 6.87 -7.16
N PRO A 978 27.07 8.15 -6.75
CA PRO A 978 27.97 9.18 -7.26
C PRO A 978 29.46 8.86 -7.05
N GLY A 979 29.82 8.16 -5.97
CA GLY A 979 31.21 7.82 -5.64
C GLY A 979 31.68 6.46 -6.16
N LEU A 980 30.83 5.44 -6.13
CA LEU A 980 31.22 4.06 -6.46
C LEU A 980 30.95 3.66 -7.90
N GLY A 981 29.93 4.27 -8.51
CA GLY A 981 29.45 3.87 -9.82
C GLY A 981 29.85 4.80 -10.96
N THR A 982 30.34 5.99 -10.66
CA THR A 982 30.89 6.92 -11.66
C THR A 982 32.41 6.75 -11.75
N ARG A 983 33.03 7.04 -12.90
CA ARG A 983 34.49 7.10 -12.99
C ARG A 983 35.00 8.28 -12.20
N TRP A 984 34.47 9.47 -12.49
CA TRP A 984 34.60 10.71 -11.73
C TRP A 984 33.21 11.32 -11.61
N SER A 985 32.79 11.60 -10.37
CA SER A 985 31.51 12.28 -10.14
C SER A 985 31.55 13.67 -10.76
N ARG A 986 30.39 14.17 -11.18
CA ARG A 986 30.29 15.52 -11.73
C ARG A 986 30.74 16.54 -10.65
N PRO A 987 31.74 17.41 -10.94
CA PRO A 987 32.14 18.45 -10.01
C PRO A 987 31.00 19.46 -9.81
N TRP A 988 30.98 20.14 -8.67
CA TRP A 988 30.13 21.32 -8.46
C TRP A 988 30.74 22.51 -9.18
#